data_AF-A0AAN7HAY5-F1
#
_entry.id   AF-A0AAN7HAY5-F1
#
_cell.length_a   1.000
_cell.length_b   1.000
_cell.length_c   1.000
_cell.angle_alpha   90.00
_cell.angle_beta   90.00
_cell.angle_gamma   90.00
#
_symmetry.space_group_name_H-M   'P 1'
#
loop_
_entity.id
_entity.type
_entity.pdbx_description
1 polymer ?
#
loop_
_entity_poly.entity_id
_entity_poly.type
_entity_poly.pdbx_seq_one_letter_code
_entity_poly.pdbx_strand_id
1 'polypeptide(L)'
;MAAPPELRVLCRRLASTPVDDLPRLCPLLVSHVLRCGGPLSAPSDAKAKDKSSETPMLVHKLRTHITTLLTGKNPSGRFAAVCLVKAVIDVGGWESLRAADPWLRGLVGVLQKPDPLASKELSIVTLTKIYMLLQAYPTLVREMATPTIPDYAKACLQLIRPPASGRSLKVPVAFIDTVACSLSKLVVLYPTTLRPLVAQMKAALRAYIAPTSSDPAVVPRSLRDSSRRLSILLSYTAPKNGSSEEWARAIRVTILDAHITVDQVFRAVVESWESTTGYRSQTVHTGADPSGGGDTAEELPPWTGVTAGGDRLIGLLEFLSDYFNCPTKAPVTVPLGEVLDLTSRITLVTPPSSGSEDSITTNPAIGRDEKAELWSVLPDIHNAVLRLHHAVIRRLRENTVPLATDILDQVVRVFNASRHIPSTRETAYTLTKELLLLSGPTLPKLTVDSLPPLIQSTCQDILLATGHLEDKPSPDTKPPTNGKQPKPNPNGIASTNADAYLPTTNATSASSTTCFPRLSTSHQHAAISLLPLLLSHLPQSHLAPETRGLLDRTAILSDSKEAMLASCLYPYKDSRGRYYPSILPFLVRRYPRDQGVEVLRSNLIRIRAQQGGGGDQLMEGRWDDYDGFNADPREGLRELLQRAVPVPMEMRGEEVEDGREEDEEKEKKRSGGWGVDMDVDDAPPAPAVPETTNSFAAVTATARHEKPEAVPARPASPLKRKSELLDADADNPPKRVDTGKAAAATPAQQVAVMPKAKPIGDQGGEENGDESDSEGSVQIDMTLDDDDEEEEEDDG
;
A
#
# COMPACT_ATOMS: atom_id res chain seq x y z
N MET A 1 52.70 13.48 -16.25
CA MET A 1 52.86 12.94 -14.88
C MET A 1 53.32 11.48 -14.97
N ALA A 2 54.00 10.94 -13.96
CA ALA A 2 54.32 9.51 -13.94
C ALA A 2 53.06 8.66 -13.72
N ALA A 3 52.97 7.49 -14.35
CA ALA A 3 51.86 6.57 -14.08
C ALA A 3 51.93 6.02 -12.64
N PRO A 4 50.79 5.86 -11.94
CA PRO A 4 50.80 5.29 -10.59
C PRO A 4 51.25 3.82 -10.59
N PRO A 5 51.94 3.36 -9.52
CA PRO A 5 52.47 2.01 -9.46
C PRO A 5 51.36 0.95 -9.48
N GLU A 6 50.19 1.23 -8.92
CA GLU A 6 49.00 0.36 -8.92
C GLU A 6 48.61 -0.06 -10.34
N LEU A 7 48.64 0.85 -11.31
CA LEU A 7 48.24 0.57 -12.70
C LEU A 7 49.24 -0.37 -13.38
N ARG A 8 50.55 -0.20 -13.13
CA ARG A 8 51.59 -1.12 -13.60
C ARG A 8 51.46 -2.50 -12.96
N VAL A 9 51.22 -2.55 -11.64
CA VAL A 9 51.00 -3.81 -10.90
C VAL A 9 49.77 -4.54 -11.41
N LEU A 10 48.67 -3.83 -11.64
CA LEU A 10 47.42 -4.36 -12.20
C LEU A 10 47.64 -4.98 -13.59
N CYS A 11 48.22 -4.23 -14.54
CA CYS A 11 48.53 -4.76 -15.87
C CYS A 11 49.53 -5.93 -15.83
N ARG A 12 50.50 -5.93 -14.91
CA ARG A 12 51.43 -7.07 -14.72
C ARG A 12 50.69 -8.31 -14.21
N ARG A 13 49.86 -8.18 -13.16
CA ARG A 13 49.12 -9.30 -12.57
C ARG A 13 48.14 -9.92 -13.55
N LEU A 14 47.38 -9.10 -14.29
CA LEU A 14 46.46 -9.57 -15.34
C LEU A 14 47.14 -10.32 -16.49
N ALA A 15 48.43 -10.05 -16.73
CA ALA A 15 49.22 -10.75 -17.74
C ALA A 15 49.98 -11.98 -17.19
N SER A 16 50.24 -12.05 -15.88
CA SER A 16 51.06 -13.11 -15.25
C SER A 16 50.28 -14.21 -14.54
N THR A 17 49.02 -13.96 -14.17
CA THR A 17 48.22 -14.89 -13.36
C THR A 17 47.35 -15.79 -14.25
N PRO A 18 47.30 -17.11 -14.00
CA PRO A 18 46.39 -18.03 -14.69
C PRO A 18 44.93 -17.60 -14.57
N VAL A 19 44.15 -17.84 -15.63
CA VAL A 19 42.77 -17.31 -15.75
C VAL A 19 41.84 -17.82 -14.64
N ASP A 20 42.11 -19.02 -14.11
CA ASP A 20 41.32 -19.65 -13.04
C ASP A 20 41.67 -19.15 -11.63
N ASP A 21 42.83 -18.50 -11.44
CA ASP A 21 43.21 -17.84 -10.19
C ASP A 21 42.70 -16.40 -10.10
N LEU A 22 42.35 -15.76 -11.24
CA LEU A 22 41.88 -14.38 -11.29
C LEU A 22 40.67 -14.09 -10.36
N PRO A 23 39.65 -14.97 -10.23
CA PRO A 23 38.57 -14.77 -9.27
C PRO A 23 39.05 -14.58 -7.82
N ARG A 24 40.10 -15.31 -7.40
CA ARG A 24 40.66 -15.22 -6.04
C ARG A 24 41.38 -13.89 -5.81
N LEU A 25 41.98 -13.32 -6.86
CA LEU A 25 42.66 -12.03 -6.79
C LEU A 25 41.73 -10.82 -7.00
N CYS A 26 40.47 -11.02 -7.42
CA CYS A 26 39.55 -9.92 -7.74
C CYS A 26 39.46 -8.81 -6.68
N PRO A 27 39.38 -9.06 -5.36
CA PRO A 27 39.35 -8.00 -4.35
C PRO A 27 40.58 -7.08 -4.38
N LEU A 28 41.77 -7.65 -4.63
CA LEU A 28 43.02 -6.89 -4.75
C LEU A 28 43.08 -6.12 -6.08
N LEU A 29 42.72 -6.77 -7.18
CA LEU A 29 42.72 -6.15 -8.52
C LEU A 29 41.72 -4.98 -8.58
N VAL A 30 40.53 -5.13 -7.98
CA VAL A 30 39.54 -4.06 -7.81
C VAL A 30 40.09 -2.93 -6.92
N SER A 31 40.74 -3.24 -5.79
CA SER A 31 41.36 -2.22 -4.94
C SER A 31 42.44 -1.40 -5.68
N HIS A 32 43.21 -2.02 -6.58
CA HIS A 32 44.13 -1.30 -7.46
C HIS A 32 43.40 -0.44 -8.51
N VAL A 33 42.32 -0.93 -9.12
CA VAL A 33 41.49 -0.14 -10.06
C VAL A 33 40.91 1.11 -9.38
N LEU A 34 40.33 0.97 -8.17
CA LEU A 34 39.71 2.08 -7.46
C LEU A 34 40.71 3.21 -7.13
N ARG A 35 41.99 2.88 -6.91
CA ARG A 35 43.07 3.86 -6.73
C ARG A 35 43.53 4.54 -8.03
N CYS A 36 43.14 4.02 -9.20
CA CYS A 36 43.52 4.53 -10.51
C CYS A 36 42.50 5.52 -11.12
N GLY A 37 41.51 6.01 -10.36
CA GLY A 37 40.42 6.85 -10.88
C GLY A 37 40.85 8.09 -11.66
N GLY A 38 41.90 8.80 -11.20
CA GLY A 38 42.47 9.94 -11.92
C GLY A 38 42.97 9.57 -13.34
N PRO A 39 43.93 8.63 -13.48
CA PRO A 39 44.35 8.08 -14.77
C PRO A 39 43.20 7.54 -15.65
N LEU A 40 42.19 6.91 -15.05
CA LEU A 40 41.07 6.31 -15.78
C LEU A 40 40.03 7.33 -16.27
N SER A 41 40.03 8.54 -15.69
CA SER A 41 39.17 9.67 -16.05
C SER A 41 39.88 10.74 -16.89
N ALA A 42 41.18 10.59 -17.14
CA ALA A 42 41.97 11.55 -17.92
C ALA A 42 41.71 11.40 -19.43
N PRO A 43 41.53 12.51 -20.19
CA PRO A 43 41.21 12.46 -21.61
C PRO A 43 42.32 11.78 -22.42
N SER A 44 41.91 10.88 -23.31
CA SER A 44 42.82 10.06 -24.13
C SER A 44 43.12 10.63 -25.53
N ASP A 45 42.42 11.68 -25.95
CA ASP A 45 42.56 12.24 -27.30
C ASP A 45 43.88 13.00 -27.52
N ALA A 46 44.49 12.78 -28.68
CA ALA A 46 45.94 12.93 -28.85
C ALA A 46 46.38 14.16 -29.67
N LYS A 47 46.77 15.25 -28.99
CA LYS A 47 47.74 16.24 -29.51
C LYS A 47 48.85 16.63 -28.50
N ALA A 48 49.09 15.81 -27.48
CA ALA A 48 50.30 15.93 -26.67
C ALA A 48 51.53 15.56 -27.53
N LYS A 49 52.43 16.53 -27.76
CA LYS A 49 53.63 16.37 -28.61
C LYS A 49 54.76 15.55 -27.93
N ASP A 50 54.47 15.00 -26.75
CA ASP A 50 55.39 14.28 -25.88
C ASP A 50 55.26 12.75 -26.03
N LYS A 51 56.31 12.11 -26.56
CA LYS A 51 56.42 10.64 -26.71
C LYS A 51 56.68 9.89 -25.38
N SER A 52 56.31 10.48 -24.24
CA SER A 52 56.76 10.07 -22.89
C SER A 52 55.64 9.70 -21.91
N SER A 53 54.36 9.81 -22.32
CA SER A 53 53.22 9.51 -21.44
C SER A 53 52.90 8.00 -21.40
N GLU A 54 53.50 7.29 -20.45
CA GLU A 54 53.26 5.86 -20.20
C GLU A 54 51.80 5.56 -19.77
N THR A 55 51.16 6.51 -19.09
CA THR A 55 49.82 6.35 -18.48
C THR A 55 48.72 5.95 -19.46
N PRO A 56 48.46 6.64 -20.59
CA PRO A 56 47.44 6.23 -21.56
C PRO A 56 47.73 4.86 -22.19
N MET A 57 49.00 4.49 -22.40
CA MET A 57 49.38 3.16 -22.90
C MET A 57 48.99 2.06 -21.90
N LEU A 58 49.20 2.30 -20.60
CA LEU A 58 48.78 1.38 -19.54
C LEU A 58 47.25 1.30 -19.40
N VAL A 59 46.53 2.42 -19.53
CA VAL A 59 45.05 2.44 -19.52
C VAL A 59 44.50 1.67 -20.72
N HIS A 60 45.04 1.88 -21.93
CA HIS A 60 44.66 1.10 -23.11
C HIS A 60 44.96 -0.40 -22.90
N LYS A 61 46.16 -0.75 -22.42
CA LYS A 61 46.53 -2.14 -22.12
C LYS A 61 45.60 -2.79 -21.11
N LEU A 62 45.20 -2.08 -20.05
CA LEU A 62 44.20 -2.54 -19.08
C LEU A 62 42.85 -2.81 -19.77
N ARG A 63 42.33 -1.85 -20.55
CA ARG A 63 41.06 -1.99 -21.27
C ARG A 63 41.07 -3.21 -22.20
N THR A 64 42.15 -3.40 -22.95
CA THR A 64 42.34 -4.56 -23.84
C THR A 64 42.35 -5.88 -23.06
N HIS A 65 43.11 -6.00 -21.96
CA HIS A 65 43.10 -7.21 -21.11
C HIS A 65 41.70 -7.53 -20.57
N ILE A 66 40.94 -6.52 -20.12
CA ILE A 66 39.56 -6.71 -19.64
C ILE A 66 38.66 -7.23 -20.77
N THR A 67 38.73 -6.64 -21.96
CA THR A 67 37.95 -7.07 -23.13
C THR A 67 38.29 -8.50 -23.57
N THR A 68 39.57 -8.89 -23.58
CA THR A 68 40.00 -10.27 -23.88
C THR A 68 39.47 -11.28 -22.85
N LEU A 69 39.51 -10.94 -21.55
CA LEU A 69 38.99 -11.80 -20.48
C LEU A 69 37.45 -11.94 -20.55
N LEU A 70 36.73 -10.86 -20.88
CA LEU A 70 35.27 -10.83 -21.00
C LEU A 70 34.74 -11.61 -22.21
N THR A 71 35.42 -11.51 -23.35
CA THR A 71 35.05 -12.21 -24.58
C THR A 71 35.46 -13.69 -24.57
N GLY A 72 36.53 -14.03 -23.84
CA GLY A 72 37.16 -15.34 -23.77
C GLY A 72 36.29 -16.52 -23.36
N LYS A 73 36.82 -17.74 -23.57
CA LYS A 73 36.11 -19.02 -23.38
C LYS A 73 35.98 -19.46 -21.91
N ASN A 74 36.88 -19.05 -21.02
CA ASN A 74 36.90 -19.47 -19.62
C ASN A 74 35.94 -18.61 -18.73
N PRO A 75 35.01 -19.20 -17.95
CA PRO A 75 34.08 -18.48 -17.08
C PRO A 75 34.76 -17.75 -15.91
N SER A 76 35.85 -18.28 -15.35
CA SER A 76 36.68 -17.65 -14.31
C SER A 76 37.23 -16.30 -14.78
N GLY A 77 37.70 -16.27 -16.03
CA GLY A 77 38.18 -15.05 -16.69
C GLY A 77 37.07 -14.03 -16.94
N ARG A 78 35.89 -14.49 -17.39
CA ARG A 78 34.73 -13.62 -17.59
C ARG A 78 34.25 -13.01 -16.27
N PHE A 79 34.14 -13.79 -15.20
CA PHE A 79 33.79 -13.28 -13.87
C PHE A 79 34.77 -12.19 -13.40
N ALA A 80 36.08 -12.44 -13.53
CA ALA A 80 37.10 -11.45 -13.18
C ALA A 80 37.00 -10.18 -14.04
N ALA A 81 36.69 -10.32 -15.34
CA ALA A 81 36.46 -9.18 -16.21
C ALA A 81 35.23 -8.36 -15.79
N VAL A 82 34.10 -8.99 -15.42
CA VAL A 82 32.89 -8.30 -14.95
C VAL A 82 33.21 -7.44 -13.71
N CYS A 83 33.91 -8.00 -12.72
CA CYS A 83 34.38 -7.28 -11.54
C CYS A 83 35.21 -6.03 -11.90
N LEU A 84 36.10 -6.15 -12.89
CA LEU A 84 36.99 -5.08 -13.32
C LEU A 84 36.29 -4.03 -14.18
N VAL A 85 35.38 -4.41 -15.08
CA VAL A 85 34.53 -3.47 -15.83
C VAL A 85 33.74 -2.61 -14.84
N LYS A 86 33.08 -3.22 -13.86
CA LYS A 86 32.34 -2.48 -12.83
C LYS A 86 33.25 -1.50 -12.08
N ALA A 87 34.40 -1.96 -11.60
CA ALA A 87 35.34 -1.11 -10.87
C ALA A 87 35.90 0.04 -11.72
N VAL A 88 36.15 -0.16 -13.02
CA VAL A 88 36.63 0.91 -13.92
C VAL A 88 35.51 1.91 -14.21
N ILE A 89 34.27 1.46 -14.41
CA ILE A 89 33.09 2.33 -14.58
C ILE A 89 32.78 3.10 -13.27
N ASP A 90 33.08 2.52 -12.11
CA ASP A 90 32.87 3.16 -10.81
C ASP A 90 33.80 4.38 -10.56
N VAL A 91 34.98 4.46 -11.19
CA VAL A 91 35.98 5.53 -10.95
C VAL A 91 36.57 6.21 -12.19
N GLY A 92 36.27 5.75 -13.40
CA GLY A 92 36.87 6.20 -14.65
C GLY A 92 36.05 7.24 -15.44
N GLY A 93 34.97 7.75 -14.85
CA GLY A 93 34.20 8.89 -15.37
C GLY A 93 33.74 8.77 -16.83
N TRP A 94 33.66 9.91 -17.51
CA TRP A 94 33.27 10.03 -18.92
C TRP A 94 34.15 9.19 -19.86
N GLU A 95 35.47 9.28 -19.72
CA GLU A 95 36.43 8.64 -20.62
C GLU A 95 36.38 7.10 -20.57
N SER A 96 35.92 6.51 -19.46
CA SER A 96 35.67 5.07 -19.36
C SER A 96 34.25 4.66 -19.72
N LEU A 97 33.29 5.59 -19.68
CA LEU A 97 31.91 5.37 -20.18
C LEU A 97 31.86 5.38 -21.71
N ARG A 98 32.49 6.39 -22.36
CA ARG A 98 32.68 6.51 -23.81
C ARG A 98 33.31 5.25 -24.45
N ALA A 99 34.17 4.57 -23.71
CA ALA A 99 34.90 3.38 -24.17
C ALA A 99 34.18 2.05 -23.89
N ALA A 100 32.96 2.05 -23.35
CA ALA A 100 32.34 0.85 -22.77
C ALA A 100 31.54 -0.03 -23.75
N ASP A 101 31.40 0.29 -25.03
CA ASP A 101 30.61 -0.51 -25.99
C ASP A 101 31.07 -1.99 -26.10
N PRO A 102 32.38 -2.30 -26.24
CA PRO A 102 32.86 -3.69 -26.24
C PRO A 102 32.54 -4.42 -24.93
N TRP A 103 32.43 -3.68 -23.82
CA TRP A 103 32.06 -4.23 -22.52
C TRP A 103 30.54 -4.46 -22.40
N LEU A 104 29.69 -3.56 -22.91
CA LEU A 104 28.24 -3.78 -22.99
C LEU A 104 27.94 -5.08 -23.75
N ARG A 105 28.47 -5.23 -24.97
CA ARG A 105 28.27 -6.41 -25.81
C ARG A 105 28.82 -7.68 -25.14
N GLY A 106 30.01 -7.58 -24.54
CA GLY A 106 30.63 -8.69 -23.80
C GLY A 106 29.84 -9.13 -22.56
N LEU A 107 29.32 -8.17 -21.79
CA LEU A 107 28.49 -8.43 -20.59
C LEU A 107 27.14 -9.04 -20.94
N VAL A 108 26.47 -8.58 -22.02
CA VAL A 108 25.25 -9.25 -22.53
C VAL A 108 25.56 -10.68 -22.96
N GLY A 109 26.73 -10.91 -23.59
CA GLY A 109 27.23 -12.25 -23.91
C GLY A 109 27.43 -13.16 -22.69
N VAL A 110 27.79 -12.63 -21.50
CA VAL A 110 27.87 -13.42 -20.25
C VAL A 110 26.48 -13.91 -19.81
N LEU A 111 25.41 -13.15 -20.07
CA LEU A 111 24.05 -13.56 -19.73
C LEU A 111 23.58 -14.74 -20.61
N GLN A 112 23.99 -14.75 -21.88
CA GLN A 112 23.63 -15.77 -22.87
C GLN A 112 24.49 -17.05 -22.76
N LYS A 113 25.78 -16.92 -22.41
CA LYS A 113 26.70 -18.05 -22.21
C LYS A 113 26.31 -18.93 -21.00
N PRO A 114 26.80 -20.19 -20.89
CA PRO A 114 26.60 -21.05 -19.73
C PRO A 114 27.51 -20.64 -18.54
N ASP A 115 27.43 -19.37 -18.14
CA ASP A 115 28.15 -18.82 -16.99
C ASP A 115 27.41 -19.08 -15.65
N PRO A 116 28.13 -19.15 -14.51
CA PRO A 116 27.52 -19.22 -13.18
C PRO A 116 26.56 -18.05 -12.91
N LEU A 117 25.48 -18.30 -12.17
CA LEU A 117 24.46 -17.28 -11.89
C LEU A 117 25.03 -16.03 -11.20
N ALA A 118 26.00 -16.16 -10.29
CA ALA A 118 26.69 -15.02 -9.67
C ALA A 118 27.41 -14.12 -10.70
N SER A 119 27.99 -14.70 -11.76
CA SER A 119 28.59 -13.93 -12.86
C SER A 119 27.52 -13.19 -13.67
N LYS A 120 26.37 -13.82 -13.91
CA LYS A 120 25.23 -13.21 -14.61
C LYS A 120 24.59 -12.10 -13.79
N GLU A 121 24.45 -12.27 -12.49
CA GLU A 121 23.87 -11.29 -11.57
C GLU A 121 24.75 -10.04 -11.45
N LEU A 122 26.07 -10.23 -11.28
CA LEU A 122 27.01 -9.12 -11.31
C LEU A 122 27.04 -8.41 -12.67
N SER A 123 26.83 -9.15 -13.77
CA SER A 123 26.71 -8.56 -15.12
C SER A 123 25.43 -7.75 -15.27
N ILE A 124 24.30 -8.21 -14.75
CA ILE A 124 23.02 -7.46 -14.66
C ILE A 124 23.22 -6.17 -13.87
N VAL A 125 23.79 -6.22 -12.67
CA VAL A 125 24.06 -5.03 -11.83
C VAL A 125 25.00 -4.05 -12.54
N THR A 126 26.02 -4.55 -13.23
CA THR A 126 27.01 -3.73 -13.96
C THR A 126 26.39 -3.07 -15.19
N LEU A 127 25.63 -3.84 -16.00
CA LEU A 127 24.90 -3.32 -17.16
C LEU A 127 23.86 -2.28 -16.75
N THR A 128 23.09 -2.54 -15.70
CA THR A 128 22.13 -1.57 -15.14
C THR A 128 22.84 -0.25 -14.78
N LYS A 129 24.01 -0.31 -14.11
CA LYS A 129 24.77 0.90 -13.78
C LYS A 129 25.29 1.63 -15.02
N ILE A 130 25.83 0.92 -16.01
CA ILE A 130 26.30 1.55 -17.26
C ILE A 130 25.13 2.24 -17.97
N TYR A 131 23.98 1.57 -18.16
CA TYR A 131 22.80 2.17 -18.78
C TYR A 131 22.22 3.34 -17.98
N MET A 132 22.30 3.35 -16.65
CA MET A 132 21.94 4.52 -15.83
C MET A 132 22.90 5.71 -16.05
N LEU A 133 24.20 5.46 -16.22
CA LEU A 133 25.19 6.52 -16.47
C LEU A 133 25.14 7.08 -17.90
N LEU A 134 24.80 6.24 -18.89
CA LEU A 134 24.69 6.65 -20.30
C LEU A 134 23.59 7.69 -20.53
N GLN A 135 22.53 7.73 -19.71
CA GLN A 135 21.40 8.65 -19.85
C GLN A 135 21.77 10.14 -19.85
N ALA A 136 22.89 10.53 -19.23
CA ALA A 136 23.37 11.91 -19.27
C ALA A 136 23.94 12.33 -20.64
N TYR A 137 24.07 11.41 -21.60
CA TYR A 137 24.85 11.60 -22.83
C TYR A 137 24.07 11.09 -24.07
N PRO A 138 23.25 11.94 -24.73
CA PRO A 138 22.35 11.52 -25.82
C PRO A 138 23.01 10.85 -27.03
N THR A 139 24.28 11.13 -27.31
CA THR A 139 25.06 10.44 -28.34
C THR A 139 25.31 8.97 -27.96
N LEU A 140 25.88 8.72 -26.78
CA LEU A 140 26.09 7.36 -26.29
C LEU A 140 24.78 6.59 -26.05
N VAL A 141 23.67 7.29 -25.75
CA VAL A 141 22.33 6.65 -25.72
C VAL A 141 21.95 6.09 -27.11
N ARG A 142 22.21 6.82 -28.19
CA ARG A 142 21.93 6.37 -29.56
C ARG A 142 22.91 5.28 -30.01
N GLU A 143 24.20 5.52 -29.81
CA GLU A 143 25.29 4.65 -30.30
C GLU A 143 25.43 3.34 -29.52
N MET A 144 25.21 3.37 -28.20
CA MET A 144 25.51 2.24 -27.30
C MET A 144 24.26 1.66 -26.66
N ALA A 145 23.46 2.48 -25.96
CA ALA A 145 22.36 1.96 -25.15
C ALA A 145 21.18 1.44 -25.99
N THR A 146 20.77 2.20 -27.01
CA THR A 146 19.63 1.86 -27.88
C THR A 146 19.79 0.50 -28.58
N PRO A 147 20.94 0.14 -29.19
CA PRO A 147 21.11 -1.18 -29.79
C PRO A 147 21.27 -2.33 -28.79
N THR A 148 21.87 -2.14 -27.60
CA THR A 148 22.17 -3.26 -26.69
C THR A 148 21.10 -3.54 -25.63
N ILE A 149 20.25 -2.56 -25.28
CA ILE A 149 19.17 -2.73 -24.30
C ILE A 149 18.12 -3.80 -24.68
N PRO A 150 17.66 -3.91 -25.95
CA PRO A 150 16.70 -4.94 -26.33
C PRO A 150 17.22 -6.36 -26.07
N ASP A 151 18.48 -6.64 -26.43
CA ASP A 151 19.08 -7.97 -26.27
C ASP A 151 19.48 -8.26 -24.82
N TYR A 152 19.87 -7.23 -24.06
CA TYR A 152 19.99 -7.33 -22.61
C TYR A 152 18.67 -7.76 -21.95
N ALA A 153 17.56 -7.08 -22.29
CA ALA A 153 16.26 -7.37 -21.71
C ALA A 153 15.73 -8.75 -22.14
N LYS A 154 15.88 -9.13 -23.42
CA LYS A 154 15.59 -10.51 -23.89
C LYS A 154 16.39 -11.55 -23.09
N ALA A 155 17.70 -11.35 -22.92
CA ALA A 155 18.56 -12.28 -22.18
C ALA A 155 18.14 -12.39 -20.69
N CYS A 156 17.80 -11.28 -20.04
CA CYS A 156 17.27 -11.30 -18.67
C CYS A 156 15.95 -12.08 -18.57
N LEU A 157 15.02 -11.84 -19.50
CA LEU A 157 13.72 -12.53 -19.54
C LEU A 157 13.87 -14.03 -19.84
N GLN A 158 14.78 -14.41 -20.73
CA GLN A 158 15.12 -15.81 -21.01
C GLN A 158 15.68 -16.56 -19.80
N LEU A 159 16.37 -15.86 -18.88
CA LEU A 159 16.91 -16.47 -17.66
C LEU A 159 15.85 -16.70 -16.58
N ILE A 160 14.78 -15.89 -16.54
CA ILE A 160 13.70 -16.02 -15.53
C ILE A 160 12.43 -16.70 -16.06
N ARG A 161 12.30 -16.92 -17.37
CA ARG A 161 11.10 -17.53 -17.97
C ARG A 161 10.91 -18.98 -17.47
N PRO A 162 9.70 -19.35 -17.00
CA PRO A 162 9.37 -20.73 -16.65
C PRO A 162 9.61 -21.70 -17.82
N PRO A 163 10.22 -22.88 -17.58
CA PRO A 163 10.37 -23.91 -18.61
C PRO A 163 9.02 -24.41 -19.15
N ALA A 164 8.85 -24.45 -20.46
CA ALA A 164 7.64 -24.96 -21.13
C ALA A 164 7.33 -26.45 -20.88
N SER A 165 8.16 -27.15 -20.10
CA SER A 165 7.99 -28.55 -19.69
C SER A 165 7.39 -28.71 -18.28
N GLY A 166 6.82 -27.64 -17.70
CA GLY A 166 6.22 -27.64 -16.36
C GLY A 166 7.21 -27.85 -15.21
N ARG A 167 8.51 -27.93 -15.50
CA ARG A 167 9.57 -28.13 -14.51
C ARG A 167 9.83 -26.83 -13.74
N SER A 168 10.05 -26.94 -12.43
CA SER A 168 10.38 -25.80 -11.58
C SER A 168 11.61 -25.04 -12.08
N LEU A 169 11.53 -23.71 -12.00
CA LEU A 169 12.59 -22.81 -12.43
C LEU A 169 13.82 -22.97 -11.51
N LYS A 170 14.95 -23.41 -12.07
CA LYS A 170 16.20 -23.68 -11.31
C LYS A 170 16.98 -22.41 -10.91
N VAL A 171 16.34 -21.25 -10.89
CA VAL A 171 16.97 -19.95 -10.64
C VAL A 171 16.51 -19.43 -9.28
N PRO A 172 17.42 -19.03 -8.36
CA PRO A 172 17.03 -18.52 -7.06
C PRO A 172 16.17 -17.26 -7.16
N VAL A 173 15.14 -17.16 -6.31
CA VAL A 173 14.22 -16.00 -6.26
C VAL A 173 14.93 -14.65 -6.12
N ALA A 174 16.08 -14.59 -5.43
CA ALA A 174 16.89 -13.37 -5.33
C ALA A 174 17.46 -12.89 -6.69
N PHE A 175 17.80 -13.81 -7.60
CA PHE A 175 18.26 -13.45 -8.95
C PHE A 175 17.11 -12.84 -9.78
N ILE A 176 15.89 -13.37 -9.61
CA ILE A 176 14.68 -12.87 -10.27
C ILE A 176 14.36 -11.45 -9.77
N ASP A 177 14.52 -11.22 -8.46
CA ASP A 177 14.38 -9.91 -7.82
C ASP A 177 15.42 -8.92 -8.39
N THR A 178 16.70 -9.30 -8.49
CA THR A 178 17.74 -8.50 -9.16
C THR A 178 17.39 -8.18 -10.62
N VAL A 179 16.78 -9.10 -11.38
CA VAL A 179 16.28 -8.84 -12.75
C VAL A 179 15.11 -7.84 -12.74
N ALA A 180 14.10 -8.01 -11.88
CA ALA A 180 12.95 -7.11 -11.78
C ALA A 180 13.37 -5.69 -11.32
N CYS A 181 14.29 -5.59 -10.37
CA CYS A 181 14.93 -4.34 -9.95
C CYS A 181 15.72 -3.65 -11.07
N SER A 182 16.41 -4.42 -11.92
CA SER A 182 17.11 -3.90 -13.11
C SER A 182 16.11 -3.35 -14.12
N LEU A 183 15.14 -4.16 -14.55
CA LEU A 183 14.17 -3.78 -15.57
C LEU A 183 13.30 -2.60 -15.11
N SER A 184 12.92 -2.52 -13.83
CA SER A 184 12.24 -1.36 -13.25
C SER A 184 12.98 -0.04 -13.47
N LYS A 185 14.31 -0.04 -13.37
CA LYS A 185 15.14 1.16 -13.61
C LYS A 185 15.23 1.48 -15.09
N LEU A 186 15.40 0.47 -15.95
CA LEU A 186 15.55 0.70 -17.39
C LEU A 186 14.25 1.06 -18.09
N VAL A 187 13.08 0.57 -17.64
CA VAL A 187 11.77 0.91 -18.21
C VAL A 187 11.45 2.40 -18.09
N VAL A 188 11.81 3.02 -16.96
CA VAL A 188 11.64 4.47 -16.74
C VAL A 188 12.57 5.30 -17.63
N LEU A 189 13.80 4.84 -17.82
CA LEU A 189 14.86 5.58 -18.54
C LEU A 189 14.81 5.37 -20.07
N TYR A 190 14.48 4.18 -20.53
CA TYR A 190 14.46 3.76 -21.93
C TYR A 190 13.08 3.21 -22.38
N PRO A 191 11.97 3.94 -22.14
CA PRO A 191 10.60 3.41 -22.31
C PRO A 191 10.25 3.05 -23.76
N THR A 192 10.79 3.78 -24.74
CA THR A 192 10.58 3.51 -26.17
C THR A 192 11.30 2.24 -26.62
N THR A 193 12.55 2.07 -26.19
CA THR A 193 13.40 0.91 -26.51
C THR A 193 12.84 -0.41 -25.93
N LEU A 194 12.19 -0.33 -24.76
CA LEU A 194 11.66 -1.50 -24.06
C LEU A 194 10.18 -1.81 -24.34
N ARG A 195 9.44 -0.91 -25.00
CA ARG A 195 8.03 -1.11 -25.41
C ARG A 195 7.76 -2.47 -26.09
N PRO A 196 8.59 -2.99 -27.03
CA PRO A 196 8.32 -4.27 -27.70
C PRO A 196 8.39 -5.50 -26.78
N LEU A 197 8.91 -5.36 -25.56
CA LEU A 197 9.11 -6.47 -24.62
C LEU A 197 8.12 -6.47 -23.44
N VAL A 198 7.21 -5.49 -23.37
CA VAL A 198 6.24 -5.31 -22.27
C VAL A 198 5.42 -6.58 -21.99
N ALA A 199 4.88 -7.22 -23.02
CA ALA A 199 4.12 -8.47 -22.86
C ALA A 199 4.97 -9.62 -22.31
N GLN A 200 6.26 -9.69 -22.70
CA GLN A 200 7.19 -10.68 -22.18
C GLN A 200 7.56 -10.40 -20.71
N MET A 201 7.66 -9.12 -20.31
CA MET A 201 7.85 -8.72 -18.91
C MET A 201 6.65 -9.07 -18.04
N LYS A 202 5.42 -8.77 -18.48
CA LYS A 202 4.18 -9.17 -17.78
C LYS A 202 4.13 -10.70 -17.61
N ALA A 203 4.26 -11.45 -18.71
CA ALA A 203 4.18 -12.91 -18.69
C ALA A 203 5.27 -13.60 -17.84
N ALA A 204 6.48 -13.03 -17.77
CA ALA A 204 7.57 -13.58 -16.95
C ALA A 204 7.44 -13.30 -15.45
N LEU A 205 6.60 -12.34 -15.04
CA LEU A 205 6.50 -11.88 -13.64
C LEU A 205 5.10 -12.03 -13.03
N ARG A 206 4.05 -12.40 -13.80
CA ARG A 206 2.67 -12.54 -13.31
C ARG A 206 2.54 -13.41 -12.05
N ALA A 207 3.35 -14.48 -11.95
CA ALA A 207 3.37 -15.39 -10.80
C ALA A 207 3.97 -14.81 -9.51
N TYR A 208 4.53 -13.60 -9.56
CA TYR A 208 5.11 -12.94 -8.39
C TYR A 208 4.31 -11.71 -7.92
N ILE A 209 3.22 -11.35 -8.61
CA ILE A 209 2.40 -10.15 -8.28
C ILE A 209 1.49 -10.42 -7.07
N ALA A 210 0.75 -11.52 -7.10
CA ALA A 210 -0.15 -11.97 -6.02
C ALA A 210 -0.10 -13.51 -5.88
N PRO A 211 1.05 -14.06 -5.44
CA PRO A 211 1.24 -15.50 -5.26
C PRO A 211 0.39 -16.04 -4.10
N THR A 212 0.03 -17.32 -4.16
CA THR A 212 -0.89 -17.97 -3.21
C THR A 212 -0.30 -19.24 -2.60
N SER A 213 -0.96 -19.79 -1.59
CA SER A 213 -0.70 -21.14 -1.05
C SER A 213 -0.91 -22.28 -2.05
N SER A 214 -1.50 -22.04 -3.23
CA SER A 214 -1.54 -22.99 -4.35
C SER A 214 -0.25 -22.99 -5.19
N ASP A 215 0.59 -21.95 -5.12
CA ASP A 215 1.79 -21.82 -5.96
C ASP A 215 2.92 -22.76 -5.49
N PRO A 216 3.69 -23.38 -6.42
CA PRO A 216 4.69 -24.39 -6.10
C PRO A 216 5.99 -23.84 -5.47
N ALA A 217 6.07 -22.54 -5.17
CA ALA A 217 7.26 -21.90 -4.62
C ALA A 217 6.91 -20.68 -3.75
N VAL A 218 7.47 -20.61 -2.54
CA VAL A 218 7.29 -19.48 -1.63
C VAL A 218 8.00 -18.23 -2.17
N VAL A 219 7.24 -17.17 -2.44
CA VAL A 219 7.74 -15.92 -3.03
C VAL A 219 8.09 -14.90 -1.93
N PRO A 220 9.36 -14.45 -1.80
CA PRO A 220 9.76 -13.42 -0.84
C PRO A 220 9.04 -12.08 -1.07
N ARG A 221 8.89 -11.27 -0.02
CA ARG A 221 8.28 -9.93 -0.12
C ARG A 221 9.00 -9.04 -1.13
N SER A 222 10.33 -8.96 -1.09
CA SER A 222 11.10 -8.12 -2.02
C SER A 222 10.86 -8.47 -3.50
N LEU A 223 10.74 -9.76 -3.85
CA LEU A 223 10.40 -10.20 -5.20
C LEU A 223 8.96 -9.82 -5.58
N ARG A 224 7.99 -9.84 -4.64
CA ARG A 224 6.64 -9.30 -4.89
C ARG A 224 6.71 -7.80 -5.17
N ASP A 225 7.33 -7.04 -4.26
CA ASP A 225 7.43 -5.58 -4.32
C ASP A 225 8.11 -5.13 -5.63
N SER A 226 9.22 -5.77 -6.01
CA SER A 226 9.93 -5.54 -7.27
C SER A 226 9.09 -5.90 -8.51
N SER A 227 8.29 -6.97 -8.46
CA SER A 227 7.46 -7.41 -9.59
C SER A 227 6.23 -6.52 -9.78
N ARG A 228 5.55 -6.16 -8.69
CA ARG A 228 4.45 -5.19 -8.64
C ARG A 228 4.90 -3.83 -9.17
N ARG A 229 6.01 -3.32 -8.63
CA ARG A 229 6.63 -2.06 -9.07
C ARG A 229 6.96 -2.07 -10.55
N LEU A 230 7.55 -3.15 -11.07
CA LEU A 230 7.82 -3.26 -12.50
C LEU A 230 6.52 -3.21 -13.31
N SER A 231 5.51 -4.01 -12.95
CA SER A 231 4.20 -4.01 -13.62
C SER A 231 3.54 -2.62 -13.69
N ILE A 232 3.61 -1.82 -12.61
CA ILE A 232 3.12 -0.43 -12.60
C ILE A 232 3.99 0.47 -13.51
N LEU A 233 5.31 0.34 -13.44
CA LEU A 233 6.24 1.15 -14.24
C LEU A 233 6.19 0.85 -15.74
N LEU A 234 5.67 -0.31 -16.17
CA LEU A 234 5.45 -0.60 -17.61
C LEU A 234 4.55 0.46 -18.29
N SER A 235 3.69 1.16 -17.53
CA SER A 235 2.93 2.33 -18.01
C SER A 235 3.79 3.44 -18.65
N TYR A 236 5.08 3.56 -18.29
CA TYR A 236 6.00 4.54 -18.90
C TYR A 236 6.26 4.28 -20.38
N THR A 237 6.10 3.02 -20.82
CA THR A 237 6.38 2.57 -22.19
C THR A 237 5.28 2.96 -23.19
N ALA A 238 4.10 3.39 -22.73
CA ALA A 238 2.96 3.72 -23.58
C ALA A 238 3.31 4.71 -24.72
N PRO A 239 2.65 4.62 -25.89
CA PRO A 239 2.80 5.58 -26.97
C PRO A 239 2.20 6.95 -26.61
N LYS A 240 2.66 8.01 -27.30
CA LYS A 240 2.07 9.37 -27.37
C LYS A 240 1.24 9.78 -26.14
N ASN A 241 1.90 10.05 -25.02
CA ASN A 241 1.33 10.53 -23.74
C ASN A 241 0.33 9.62 -23.00
N GLY A 242 -0.20 8.54 -23.59
CA GLY A 242 -1.15 7.59 -22.96
C GLY A 242 -0.61 6.75 -21.79
N SER A 243 0.44 7.22 -21.12
CA SER A 243 1.04 6.61 -19.92
C SER A 243 0.10 6.71 -18.72
N SER A 244 -0.63 7.83 -18.61
CA SER A 244 -1.68 8.04 -17.61
C SER A 244 -2.91 7.16 -17.84
N GLU A 245 -3.30 6.99 -19.10
CA GLU A 245 -4.40 6.12 -19.54
C GLU A 245 -4.08 4.64 -19.31
N GLU A 246 -2.86 4.20 -19.64
CA GLU A 246 -2.38 2.84 -19.37
C GLU A 246 -2.36 2.56 -17.86
N TRP A 247 -1.86 3.50 -17.05
CA TRP A 247 -1.86 3.40 -15.59
C TRP A 247 -3.29 3.33 -15.02
N ALA A 248 -4.19 4.20 -15.49
CA ALA A 248 -5.59 4.25 -15.06
C ALA A 248 -6.35 2.98 -15.46
N ARG A 249 -6.07 2.39 -16.63
CA ARG A 249 -6.64 1.09 -17.02
C ARG A 249 -6.09 -0.05 -16.17
N ALA A 250 -4.79 -0.07 -15.89
CA ALA A 250 -4.15 -1.13 -15.12
C ALA A 250 -4.66 -1.19 -13.66
N ILE A 251 -4.80 -0.04 -12.99
CA ILE A 251 -5.38 -0.01 -11.63
C ILE A 251 -6.86 -0.45 -11.63
N ARG A 252 -7.65 -0.04 -12.63
CA ARG A 252 -9.06 -0.48 -12.78
C ARG A 252 -9.19 -1.99 -12.99
N VAL A 253 -8.34 -2.59 -13.82
CA VAL A 253 -8.27 -4.07 -13.96
C VAL A 253 -7.87 -4.71 -12.62
N THR A 254 -6.93 -4.13 -11.88
CA THR A 254 -6.51 -4.65 -10.56
C THR A 254 -7.66 -4.59 -9.52
N ILE A 255 -8.52 -3.57 -9.57
CA ILE A 255 -9.73 -3.46 -8.73
C ILE A 255 -10.78 -4.49 -9.17
N LEU A 256 -10.96 -4.71 -10.48
CA LEU A 256 -11.86 -5.72 -11.02
C LEU A 256 -11.44 -7.15 -10.61
N ASP A 257 -10.15 -7.49 -10.76
CA ASP A 257 -9.58 -8.76 -10.31
C ASP A 257 -9.79 -8.98 -8.81
N ALA A 258 -9.69 -7.91 -8.01
CA ALA A 258 -9.96 -7.95 -6.58
C ALA A 258 -11.45 -8.24 -6.30
N HIS A 259 -12.39 -7.55 -6.95
CA HIS A 259 -13.82 -7.85 -6.81
C HIS A 259 -14.19 -9.29 -7.24
N ILE A 260 -13.64 -9.78 -8.35
CA ILE A 260 -13.86 -11.16 -8.82
C ILE A 260 -13.29 -12.19 -7.82
N THR A 261 -12.15 -11.86 -7.18
CA THR A 261 -11.60 -12.67 -6.09
C THR A 261 -12.49 -12.62 -4.85
N VAL A 262 -13.04 -11.44 -4.49
CA VAL A 262 -13.99 -11.31 -3.37
C VAL A 262 -15.25 -12.12 -3.63
N ASP A 263 -15.84 -12.09 -4.83
CA ASP A 263 -17.03 -12.90 -5.18
C ASP A 263 -16.82 -14.38 -4.81
N GLN A 264 -15.67 -14.95 -5.18
CA GLN A 264 -15.33 -16.35 -4.92
C GLN A 264 -15.00 -16.63 -3.45
N VAL A 265 -14.26 -15.74 -2.77
CA VAL A 265 -13.83 -15.93 -1.37
C VAL A 265 -14.98 -15.68 -0.38
N PHE A 266 -15.87 -14.73 -0.67
CA PHE A 266 -16.98 -14.34 0.22
C PHE A 266 -18.30 -15.05 -0.10
N ARG A 267 -18.35 -15.98 -1.08
CA ARG A 267 -19.56 -16.76 -1.45
C ARG A 267 -20.27 -17.48 -0.29
N ALA A 268 -19.57 -17.68 0.82
CA ALA A 268 -20.07 -18.25 2.07
C ALA A 268 -20.96 -17.29 2.88
N VAL A 269 -20.98 -16.01 2.51
CA VAL A 269 -21.75 -14.90 3.07
C VAL A 269 -22.78 -14.41 2.05
N VAL A 270 -23.93 -13.95 2.52
CA VAL A 270 -24.88 -13.16 1.74
C VAL A 270 -24.58 -11.69 2.06
N GLU A 271 -23.99 -11.00 1.10
CA GLU A 271 -23.54 -9.61 1.28
C GLU A 271 -24.71 -8.63 1.21
N SER A 272 -24.72 -7.64 2.12
CA SER A 272 -25.64 -6.50 2.13
C SER A 272 -25.06 -5.25 1.47
N TRP A 273 -23.95 -5.41 0.72
CA TRP A 273 -23.30 -4.33 -0.01
C TRP A 273 -23.89 -4.17 -1.41
N GLU A 274 -24.21 -2.94 -1.78
CA GLU A 274 -24.54 -2.55 -3.15
C GLU A 274 -23.44 -1.62 -3.69
N SER A 275 -23.00 -1.84 -4.94
CA SER A 275 -21.90 -1.09 -5.53
C SER A 275 -22.30 0.35 -5.85
N THR A 276 -21.61 1.29 -5.23
CA THR A 276 -21.72 2.73 -5.54
C THR A 276 -21.11 3.09 -6.91
N THR A 277 -20.28 2.21 -7.48
CA THR A 277 -19.59 2.42 -8.75
C THR A 277 -20.11 1.57 -9.91
N GLY A 278 -21.16 0.76 -9.67
CA GLY A 278 -21.85 -0.03 -10.71
C GLY A 278 -21.25 -1.41 -11.00
N TYR A 279 -20.34 -1.90 -10.15
CA TYR A 279 -19.93 -3.31 -10.17
C TYR A 279 -21.13 -4.23 -9.89
N ARG A 280 -21.12 -5.43 -10.48
CA ARG A 280 -22.14 -6.46 -10.26
C ARG A 280 -21.42 -7.79 -9.99
N SER A 281 -21.66 -8.36 -8.81
CA SER A 281 -21.08 -9.63 -8.39
C SER A 281 -21.45 -10.75 -9.35
N GLN A 282 -20.47 -11.60 -9.67
CA GLN A 282 -20.63 -12.69 -10.61
C GLN A 282 -21.37 -13.88 -9.99
N THR A 283 -22.03 -14.70 -10.83
CA THR A 283 -22.72 -15.91 -10.38
C THR A 283 -21.71 -16.98 -9.96
N VAL A 284 -21.52 -17.18 -8.65
CA VAL A 284 -20.57 -18.17 -8.12
C VAL A 284 -21.15 -19.58 -8.10
N HIS A 285 -20.35 -20.57 -8.51
CA HIS A 285 -20.72 -21.99 -8.44
C HIS A 285 -20.46 -22.56 -7.04
N THR A 286 -21.52 -22.95 -6.32
CA THR A 286 -21.45 -23.51 -4.95
C THR A 286 -21.11 -25.01 -4.91
N GLY A 287 -20.98 -25.68 -6.07
CA GLY A 287 -20.79 -27.14 -6.17
C GLY A 287 -19.34 -27.61 -6.32
N ALA A 288 -18.36 -26.68 -6.28
CA ALA A 288 -16.93 -26.94 -6.36
C ALA A 288 -16.16 -25.94 -5.49
N ASP A 289 -14.87 -26.17 -5.24
CA ASP A 289 -14.03 -25.27 -4.44
C ASP A 289 -13.94 -23.86 -5.08
N PRO A 290 -13.82 -22.79 -4.27
CA PRO A 290 -13.70 -21.43 -4.80
C PRO A 290 -12.37 -21.31 -5.55
N SER A 291 -12.40 -20.69 -6.73
CA SER A 291 -11.26 -20.68 -7.64
C SER A 291 -11.31 -19.49 -8.60
N GLY A 292 -10.15 -19.13 -9.15
CA GLY A 292 -10.02 -18.03 -10.09
C GLY A 292 -8.60 -17.86 -10.62
N GLY A 293 -8.37 -16.84 -11.45
CA GLY A 293 -7.15 -16.72 -12.26
C GLY A 293 -7.15 -17.72 -13.44
N GLY A 294 -6.05 -17.74 -14.21
CA GLY A 294 -5.97 -18.54 -15.42
C GLY A 294 -4.57 -18.65 -16.03
N ASP A 295 -4.50 -19.36 -17.16
CA ASP A 295 -3.25 -19.68 -17.86
C ASP A 295 -2.85 -18.67 -18.94
N THR A 296 -3.69 -17.66 -19.22
CA THR A 296 -3.34 -16.63 -20.20
C THR A 296 -2.18 -15.75 -19.72
N ALA A 297 -1.60 -14.97 -20.64
CA ALA A 297 -0.49 -14.07 -20.33
C ALA A 297 -0.93 -12.78 -19.59
N GLU A 298 -2.23 -12.51 -19.52
CA GLU A 298 -2.80 -11.29 -18.92
C GLU A 298 -3.43 -11.55 -17.54
N GLU A 299 -4.02 -12.74 -17.33
CA GLU A 299 -4.51 -13.19 -16.03
C GLU A 299 -3.37 -13.49 -15.05
N LEU A 300 -3.66 -13.42 -13.75
CA LEU A 300 -2.80 -14.01 -12.70
C LEU A 300 -2.98 -15.54 -12.64
N PRO A 301 -2.00 -16.32 -12.14
CA PRO A 301 -2.08 -17.79 -12.13
C PRO A 301 -3.33 -18.35 -11.44
N PRO A 302 -3.80 -19.55 -11.83
CA PRO A 302 -4.96 -20.18 -11.22
C PRO A 302 -4.72 -20.49 -9.73
N TRP A 303 -5.78 -20.40 -8.92
CA TRP A 303 -5.79 -20.75 -7.50
C TRP A 303 -7.08 -21.48 -7.12
N THR A 304 -7.04 -22.25 -6.02
CA THR A 304 -8.16 -23.07 -5.53
C THR A 304 -8.21 -23.12 -4.00
N GLY A 305 -9.40 -23.01 -3.43
CA GLY A 305 -9.63 -23.00 -1.98
C GLY A 305 -9.66 -21.60 -1.36
N VAL A 306 -10.40 -21.43 -0.25
CA VAL A 306 -10.62 -20.13 0.39
C VAL A 306 -9.29 -19.52 0.84
N THR A 307 -8.41 -20.34 1.42
CA THR A 307 -7.08 -19.89 1.87
C THR A 307 -6.26 -19.26 0.72
N ALA A 308 -6.18 -19.91 -0.43
CA ALA A 308 -5.44 -19.40 -1.59
C ALA A 308 -6.11 -18.18 -2.25
N GLY A 309 -7.44 -18.09 -2.20
CA GLY A 309 -8.18 -16.90 -2.61
C GLY A 309 -7.95 -15.72 -1.66
N GLY A 310 -7.82 -15.97 -0.36
CA GLY A 310 -7.41 -15.00 0.64
C GLY A 310 -6.00 -14.45 0.37
N ASP A 311 -5.03 -15.33 0.09
CA ASP A 311 -3.68 -14.93 -0.33
C ASP A 311 -3.73 -14.06 -1.60
N ARG A 312 -4.53 -14.45 -2.60
CA ARG A 312 -4.71 -13.69 -3.86
C ARG A 312 -5.29 -12.30 -3.59
N LEU A 313 -6.31 -12.19 -2.75
CA LEU A 313 -6.96 -10.92 -2.40
C LEU A 313 -6.02 -10.01 -1.61
N ILE A 314 -5.31 -10.53 -0.61
CA ILE A 314 -4.24 -9.81 0.11
C ILE A 314 -3.18 -9.34 -0.89
N GLY A 315 -2.75 -10.21 -1.80
CA GLY A 315 -1.76 -9.90 -2.83
C GLY A 315 -2.21 -8.79 -3.80
N LEU A 316 -3.50 -8.72 -4.12
CA LEU A 316 -4.12 -7.66 -4.93
C LEU A 316 -4.27 -6.34 -4.16
N LEU A 317 -4.67 -6.38 -2.88
CA LEU A 317 -4.74 -5.18 -2.02
C LEU A 317 -3.36 -4.57 -1.76
N GLU A 318 -2.33 -5.40 -1.54
CA GLU A 318 -0.93 -4.96 -1.52
C GLU A 318 -0.52 -4.36 -2.87
N PHE A 319 -0.92 -4.95 -4.00
CA PHE A 319 -0.60 -4.42 -5.33
C PHE A 319 -1.30 -3.07 -5.61
N LEU A 320 -2.57 -2.90 -5.22
CA LEU A 320 -3.27 -1.62 -5.23
C LEU A 320 -2.53 -0.57 -4.39
N SER A 321 -2.00 -0.96 -3.23
CA SER A 321 -1.19 -0.07 -2.37
C SER A 321 0.07 0.41 -3.10
N ASP A 322 0.70 -0.44 -3.90
CA ASP A 322 1.89 -0.09 -4.68
C ASP A 322 1.63 0.90 -5.82
N TYR A 323 0.41 0.97 -6.38
CA TYR A 323 0.05 2.05 -7.32
C TYR A 323 0.16 3.43 -6.65
N PHE A 324 -0.18 3.56 -5.37
CA PHE A 324 -0.01 4.80 -4.60
C PHE A 324 1.44 5.04 -4.17
N ASN A 325 2.25 3.99 -4.01
CA ASN A 325 3.67 4.09 -3.65
C ASN A 325 4.59 4.42 -4.85
N CYS A 326 4.16 4.15 -6.09
CA CYS A 326 4.99 4.32 -7.28
C CYS A 326 4.92 5.73 -7.91
N PRO A 327 6.04 6.23 -8.49
CA PRO A 327 6.04 7.49 -9.25
C PRO A 327 5.49 7.28 -10.68
N THR A 328 4.63 8.18 -11.13
CA THR A 328 4.06 8.20 -12.49
C THR A 328 4.80 9.18 -13.40
N LYS A 329 4.78 8.92 -14.71
CA LYS A 329 5.45 9.78 -15.72
C LYS A 329 4.77 11.13 -15.92
N ALA A 330 3.47 11.20 -15.63
CA ALA A 330 2.59 12.33 -15.78
C ALA A 330 1.52 12.28 -14.66
N PRO A 331 0.68 13.33 -14.50
CA PRO A 331 -0.54 13.24 -13.70
C PRO A 331 -1.45 12.08 -14.16
N VAL A 332 -2.16 11.45 -13.22
CA VAL A 332 -3.02 10.29 -13.49
C VAL A 332 -4.39 10.45 -12.82
N THR A 333 -5.44 9.96 -13.46
CA THR A 333 -6.78 9.91 -12.87
C THR A 333 -6.88 8.69 -11.95
N VAL A 334 -7.02 8.93 -10.65
CA VAL A 334 -7.13 7.86 -9.64
C VAL A 334 -8.61 7.51 -9.41
N PRO A 335 -9.02 6.24 -9.57
CA PRO A 335 -10.41 5.82 -9.36
C PRO A 335 -10.73 5.63 -7.85
N LEU A 336 -10.70 6.72 -7.08
CA LEU A 336 -10.85 6.66 -5.61
C LEU A 336 -12.21 6.10 -5.17
N GLY A 337 -13.29 6.40 -5.91
CA GLY A 337 -14.61 5.80 -5.65
C GLY A 337 -14.57 4.27 -5.71
N GLU A 338 -13.94 3.70 -6.73
CA GLU A 338 -13.88 2.24 -6.92
C GLU A 338 -12.98 1.56 -5.87
N VAL A 339 -11.93 2.25 -5.41
CA VAL A 339 -11.11 1.78 -4.28
C VAL A 339 -11.91 1.81 -2.96
N LEU A 340 -12.73 2.84 -2.74
CA LEU A 340 -13.60 2.93 -1.56
C LEU A 340 -14.77 1.95 -1.60
N ASP A 341 -15.34 1.67 -2.78
CA ASP A 341 -16.41 0.70 -2.98
C ASP A 341 -15.92 -0.72 -2.67
N LEU A 342 -14.75 -1.11 -3.21
CA LEU A 342 -14.06 -2.36 -2.90
C LEU A 342 -13.71 -2.51 -1.40
N THR A 343 -13.14 -1.47 -0.78
CA THR A 343 -12.75 -1.54 0.63
C THR A 343 -13.95 -1.50 1.58
N SER A 344 -15.03 -0.79 1.22
CA SER A 344 -16.31 -0.83 1.94
C SER A 344 -16.91 -2.23 1.90
N ARG A 345 -16.98 -2.86 0.73
CA ARG A 345 -17.42 -4.26 0.57
C ARG A 345 -16.65 -5.21 1.48
N ILE A 346 -15.32 -5.16 1.41
CA ILE A 346 -14.43 -6.07 2.16
C ILE A 346 -14.56 -5.86 3.68
N THR A 347 -14.73 -4.63 4.15
CA THR A 347 -14.84 -4.32 5.59
C THR A 347 -16.24 -4.49 6.16
N LEU A 348 -17.30 -4.46 5.34
CA LEU A 348 -18.65 -4.81 5.77
C LEU A 348 -18.75 -6.28 6.22
N VAL A 349 -17.98 -7.18 5.62
CA VAL A 349 -17.92 -8.59 6.06
C VAL A 349 -17.02 -8.71 7.30
N THR A 350 -17.61 -9.17 8.40
CA THR A 350 -16.97 -9.42 9.71
C THR A 350 -17.42 -10.78 10.26
N PRO A 351 -16.65 -11.44 11.17
CA PRO A 351 -17.09 -12.68 11.78
C PRO A 351 -18.37 -12.47 12.63
N PRO A 352 -19.32 -13.44 12.64
CA PRO A 352 -20.58 -13.29 13.34
C PRO A 352 -20.37 -13.22 14.87
N SER A 353 -20.75 -12.09 15.46
CA SER A 353 -20.62 -11.85 16.90
C SER A 353 -21.79 -12.46 17.68
N SER A 354 -21.48 -13.23 18.73
CA SER A 354 -22.49 -13.88 19.56
C SER A 354 -23.33 -12.85 20.35
N GLY A 355 -24.58 -12.65 19.95
CA GLY A 355 -25.54 -11.77 20.63
C GLY A 355 -25.78 -10.41 19.96
N SER A 356 -25.34 -10.21 18.72
CA SER A 356 -25.75 -9.06 17.88
C SER A 356 -26.86 -9.50 16.93
N GLU A 357 -27.94 -8.72 16.80
CA GLU A 357 -29.00 -9.01 15.82
C GLU A 357 -28.56 -8.68 14.38
N ASP A 358 -27.64 -7.72 14.20
CA ASP A 358 -26.88 -7.48 12.96
C ASP A 358 -25.86 -8.60 12.63
N SER A 359 -26.21 -9.87 12.89
CA SER A 359 -25.35 -11.00 12.55
C SER A 359 -25.38 -11.27 11.05
N ILE A 360 -24.23 -11.21 10.40
CA ILE A 360 -24.09 -11.42 8.95
C ILE A 360 -24.67 -12.78 8.53
N THR A 361 -25.59 -12.73 7.58
CA THR A 361 -26.29 -13.88 7.01
C THR A 361 -25.35 -14.76 6.21
N THR A 362 -25.10 -16.00 6.66
CA THR A 362 -24.24 -16.95 5.92
C THR A 362 -25.05 -17.74 4.87
N ASN A 363 -24.47 -17.97 3.70
CA ASN A 363 -25.08 -18.72 2.61
C ASN A 363 -25.32 -20.19 3.02
N PRO A 364 -26.57 -20.71 3.07
CA PRO A 364 -26.84 -22.07 3.51
C PRO A 364 -26.34 -23.16 2.55
N ALA A 365 -26.03 -22.82 1.29
CA ALA A 365 -25.49 -23.77 0.32
C ALA A 365 -23.99 -24.07 0.52
N ILE A 366 -23.30 -23.31 1.38
CA ILE A 366 -21.86 -23.45 1.64
C ILE A 366 -21.60 -24.16 2.97
N GLY A 367 -20.64 -25.09 2.95
CA GLY A 367 -20.26 -25.95 4.07
C GLY A 367 -19.72 -25.19 5.29
N ARG A 368 -19.75 -25.87 6.44
CA ARG A 368 -19.27 -25.30 7.72
C ARG A 368 -17.76 -25.02 7.70
N ASP A 369 -16.99 -25.90 7.05
CA ASP A 369 -15.53 -25.84 7.10
C ASP A 369 -14.99 -24.72 6.19
N GLU A 370 -15.59 -24.54 5.00
CA GLU A 370 -15.32 -23.39 4.12
C GLU A 370 -15.62 -22.05 4.82
N LYS A 371 -16.71 -21.97 5.60
CA LYS A 371 -17.02 -20.81 6.45
C LYS A 371 -15.95 -20.58 7.53
N ALA A 372 -15.44 -21.65 8.14
CA ALA A 372 -14.37 -21.55 9.14
C ALA A 372 -13.04 -21.10 8.51
N GLU A 373 -12.71 -21.54 7.30
CA GLU A 373 -11.57 -21.01 6.54
C GLU A 373 -11.73 -19.50 6.27
N LEU A 374 -12.90 -19.06 5.78
CA LEU A 374 -13.17 -17.63 5.54
C LEU A 374 -12.91 -16.78 6.79
N TRP A 375 -13.46 -17.18 7.94
CA TRP A 375 -13.26 -16.44 9.19
C TRP A 375 -11.80 -16.46 9.70
N SER A 376 -10.99 -17.43 9.27
CA SER A 376 -9.57 -17.50 9.62
C SER A 376 -8.69 -16.56 8.78
N VAL A 377 -9.01 -16.34 7.49
CA VAL A 377 -8.22 -15.46 6.59
C VAL A 377 -8.70 -14.02 6.57
N LEU A 378 -9.97 -13.76 6.92
CA LEU A 378 -10.58 -12.44 6.93
C LEU A 378 -9.77 -11.35 7.69
N PRO A 379 -9.14 -11.63 8.85
CA PRO A 379 -8.42 -10.58 9.58
C PRO A 379 -7.15 -10.08 8.86
N ASP A 380 -6.46 -10.92 8.08
CA ASP A 380 -5.30 -10.50 7.28
C ASP A 380 -5.74 -9.79 6.00
N ILE A 381 -6.88 -10.18 5.40
CA ILE A 381 -7.54 -9.42 4.31
C ILE A 381 -7.90 -8.01 4.81
N HIS A 382 -8.51 -7.89 5.98
CA HIS A 382 -8.81 -6.60 6.62
C HIS A 382 -7.55 -5.78 6.91
N ASN A 383 -6.47 -6.40 7.40
CA ASN A 383 -5.19 -5.71 7.64
C ASN A 383 -4.56 -5.20 6.33
N ALA A 384 -4.74 -5.91 5.21
CA ALA A 384 -4.35 -5.44 3.88
C ALA A 384 -5.18 -4.22 3.42
N VAL A 385 -6.49 -4.18 3.71
CA VAL A 385 -7.32 -2.96 3.49
C VAL A 385 -6.82 -1.77 4.30
N LEU A 386 -6.48 -1.96 5.58
CA LEU A 386 -5.94 -0.86 6.40
C LEU A 386 -4.60 -0.32 5.85
N ARG A 387 -3.75 -1.20 5.29
CA ARG A 387 -2.50 -0.78 4.61
C ARG A 387 -2.76 -0.02 3.32
N LEU A 388 -3.79 -0.40 2.55
CA LEU A 388 -4.23 0.33 1.36
C LEU A 388 -4.70 1.75 1.72
N HIS A 389 -5.53 1.90 2.75
CA HIS A 389 -5.96 3.22 3.25
C HIS A 389 -4.80 4.09 3.72
N HIS A 390 -3.83 3.52 4.45
CA HIS A 390 -2.59 4.22 4.81
C HIS A 390 -1.78 4.65 3.58
N ALA A 391 -1.67 3.80 2.55
CA ALA A 391 -0.99 4.17 1.29
C ALA A 391 -1.70 5.32 0.55
N VAL A 392 -3.04 5.31 0.51
CA VAL A 392 -3.88 6.38 -0.07
C VAL A 392 -3.65 7.70 0.66
N ILE A 393 -3.81 7.74 1.99
CA ILE A 393 -3.66 8.95 2.80
C ILE A 393 -2.23 9.50 2.72
N ARG A 394 -1.21 8.64 2.87
CA ARG A 394 0.20 9.04 2.79
C ARG A 394 0.57 9.63 1.42
N ARG A 395 -0.10 9.19 0.35
CA ARG A 395 0.12 9.66 -1.04
C ARG A 395 -0.63 10.95 -1.36
N LEU A 396 -1.87 11.10 -0.90
CA LEU A 396 -2.77 12.19 -1.28
C LEU A 396 -2.90 13.31 -0.23
N ARG A 397 -2.59 13.03 1.04
CA ARG A 397 -2.56 13.97 2.17
C ARG A 397 -3.87 14.75 2.33
N GLU A 398 -3.82 16.08 2.35
CA GLU A 398 -4.97 16.99 2.47
C GLU A 398 -6.12 16.68 1.49
N ASN A 399 -5.82 16.09 0.34
CA ASN A 399 -6.83 15.68 -0.65
C ASN A 399 -7.70 14.49 -0.20
N THR A 400 -7.38 13.80 0.92
CA THR A 400 -8.23 12.75 1.50
C THR A 400 -9.13 13.23 2.64
N VAL A 401 -9.17 14.53 2.95
CA VAL A 401 -10.11 15.09 3.95
C VAL A 401 -11.56 14.65 3.68
N PRO A 402 -12.10 14.67 2.44
CA PRO A 402 -13.47 14.22 2.16
C PRO A 402 -13.72 12.73 2.39
N LEU A 403 -12.67 11.92 2.59
CA LEU A 403 -12.74 10.46 2.74
C LEU A 403 -12.42 10.03 4.19
N ALA A 404 -12.06 10.97 5.06
CA ALA A 404 -11.45 10.68 6.35
C ALA A 404 -12.43 10.07 7.36
N THR A 405 -13.70 10.45 7.31
CA THR A 405 -14.79 9.82 8.10
C THR A 405 -14.97 8.37 7.71
N ASP A 406 -15.12 8.11 6.42
CA ASP A 406 -15.51 6.82 5.87
C ASP A 406 -14.39 5.79 6.09
N ILE A 407 -13.13 6.22 5.90
CA ILE A 407 -11.95 5.41 6.24
C ILE A 407 -11.87 5.18 7.75
N LEU A 408 -12.19 6.16 8.60
CA LEU A 408 -12.16 5.99 10.06
C LEU A 408 -13.24 5.02 10.55
N ASP A 409 -14.45 5.06 10.00
CA ASP A 409 -15.52 4.13 10.34
C ASP A 409 -15.20 2.70 9.84
N GLN A 410 -14.55 2.55 8.68
CA GLN A 410 -13.97 1.27 8.25
C GLN A 410 -12.88 0.78 9.22
N VAL A 411 -11.98 1.66 9.69
CA VAL A 411 -10.95 1.33 10.69
C VAL A 411 -11.59 0.84 11.99
N VAL A 412 -12.61 1.54 12.51
CA VAL A 412 -13.31 1.14 13.74
C VAL A 412 -14.03 -0.21 13.57
N ARG A 413 -14.69 -0.44 12.43
CA ARG A 413 -15.35 -1.72 12.13
C ARG A 413 -14.37 -2.89 12.09
N VAL A 414 -13.26 -2.76 11.34
CA VAL A 414 -12.18 -3.75 11.29
C VAL A 414 -11.53 -3.95 12.66
N PHE A 415 -11.29 -2.86 13.39
CA PHE A 415 -10.71 -2.91 14.72
C PHE A 415 -11.58 -3.71 15.68
N ASN A 416 -12.90 -3.44 15.72
CA ASN A 416 -13.82 -4.16 16.62
C ASN A 416 -13.87 -5.67 16.31
N ALA A 417 -13.90 -6.05 15.03
CA ALA A 417 -13.84 -7.45 14.61
C ALA A 417 -12.52 -8.15 14.98
N SER A 418 -11.38 -7.47 14.78
CA SER A 418 -10.05 -8.09 14.82
C SER A 418 -9.16 -7.64 15.99
N ARG A 419 -9.70 -6.95 17.02
CA ARG A 419 -8.92 -6.31 18.12
C ARG A 419 -7.93 -7.23 18.83
N HIS A 420 -8.18 -8.54 18.84
CA HIS A 420 -7.31 -9.52 19.48
C HIS A 420 -5.94 -9.64 18.78
N ILE A 421 -5.86 -9.34 17.48
CA ILE A 421 -4.64 -9.47 16.67
C ILE A 421 -3.76 -8.21 16.78
N PRO A 422 -2.51 -8.32 17.31
CA PRO A 422 -1.65 -7.15 17.50
C PRO A 422 -1.31 -6.40 16.21
N SER A 423 -1.08 -7.11 15.09
CA SER A 423 -0.73 -6.48 13.81
C SER A 423 -1.86 -5.61 13.24
N THR A 424 -3.13 -5.95 13.51
CA THR A 424 -4.27 -5.11 13.12
C THR A 424 -4.39 -3.89 14.03
N ARG A 425 -4.08 -4.03 15.33
CA ARG A 425 -4.00 -2.89 16.26
C ARG A 425 -2.89 -1.91 15.88
N GLU A 426 -1.70 -2.40 15.55
CA GLU A 426 -0.55 -1.57 15.11
C GLU A 426 -0.90 -0.73 13.86
N THR A 427 -1.50 -1.36 12.83
CA THR A 427 -1.96 -0.64 11.63
C THR A 427 -3.08 0.36 11.96
N ALA A 428 -4.08 -0.03 12.76
CA ALA A 428 -5.21 0.82 13.12
C ALA A 428 -4.79 2.05 13.93
N TYR A 429 -3.87 1.93 14.90
CA TYR A 429 -3.37 3.07 15.67
C TYR A 429 -2.59 4.05 14.80
N THR A 430 -1.77 3.53 13.87
CA THR A 430 -1.00 4.33 12.91
C THR A 430 -1.94 5.12 11.97
N LEU A 431 -2.95 4.45 11.44
CA LEU A 431 -3.93 5.03 10.51
C LEU A 431 -4.86 6.04 11.20
N THR A 432 -5.34 5.73 12.41
CA THR A 432 -6.14 6.67 13.24
C THR A 432 -5.34 7.94 13.57
N LYS A 433 -4.03 7.80 13.85
CA LYS A 433 -3.14 8.94 14.06
C LYS A 433 -3.07 9.87 12.85
N GLU A 434 -2.93 9.34 11.63
CA GLU A 434 -2.91 10.16 10.42
C GLU A 434 -4.26 10.84 10.16
N LEU A 435 -5.38 10.12 10.38
CA LEU A 435 -6.74 10.67 10.23
C LEU A 435 -7.05 11.79 11.23
N LEU A 436 -6.59 11.68 12.48
CA LEU A 436 -6.75 12.72 13.50
C LEU A 436 -5.92 13.97 13.20
N LEU A 437 -4.69 13.81 12.68
CA LEU A 437 -3.87 14.93 12.21
C LEU A 437 -4.47 15.63 10.98
N LEU A 438 -5.27 14.91 10.19
CA LEU A 438 -5.90 15.41 8.97
C LEU A 438 -7.25 16.11 9.21
N SER A 439 -8.08 15.58 10.11
CA SER A 439 -9.51 15.98 10.24
C SER A 439 -10.09 15.88 11.65
N GLY A 440 -9.28 15.55 12.66
CA GLY A 440 -9.74 15.27 14.04
C GLY A 440 -10.70 16.31 14.62
N PRO A 441 -10.37 17.62 14.62
CA PRO A 441 -11.21 18.65 15.22
C PRO A 441 -12.57 18.86 14.54
N THR A 442 -12.74 18.33 13.32
CA THR A 442 -13.98 18.38 12.53
C THR A 442 -14.80 17.10 12.59
N LEU A 443 -14.38 16.07 13.34
CA LEU A 443 -15.10 14.79 13.41
C LEU A 443 -16.50 14.94 14.04
N PRO A 444 -17.56 14.40 13.40
CA PRO A 444 -18.91 14.45 13.94
C PRO A 444 -19.03 13.59 15.20
N LYS A 445 -19.99 13.92 16.08
CA LYS A 445 -20.15 13.24 17.37
C LYS A 445 -20.28 11.72 17.23
N LEU A 446 -21.03 11.23 16.23
CA LEU A 446 -21.23 9.80 15.97
C LEU A 446 -19.91 9.02 15.75
N THR A 447 -18.99 9.59 14.97
CA THR A 447 -17.66 9.00 14.73
C THR A 447 -16.74 9.14 15.96
N VAL A 448 -16.94 10.14 16.83
CA VAL A 448 -16.22 10.20 18.11
C VAL A 448 -16.76 9.17 19.12
N ASP A 449 -18.08 8.96 19.14
CA ASP A 449 -18.75 7.97 19.98
C ASP A 449 -18.40 6.51 19.59
N SER A 450 -17.91 6.26 18.36
CA SER A 450 -17.49 4.93 17.88
C SER A 450 -16.04 4.54 18.24
N LEU A 451 -15.18 5.53 18.56
CA LEU A 451 -13.77 5.32 18.94
C LEU A 451 -13.46 4.69 20.32
N PRO A 452 -14.34 4.63 21.35
CA PRO A 452 -13.97 4.13 22.68
C PRO A 452 -13.28 2.76 22.73
N PRO A 453 -13.64 1.73 21.94
CA PRO A 453 -12.94 0.43 21.95
C PRO A 453 -11.47 0.54 21.52
N LEU A 454 -11.19 1.39 20.52
CA LEU A 454 -9.84 1.66 20.02
C LEU A 454 -9.03 2.46 21.05
N ILE A 455 -9.65 3.46 21.69
CA ILE A 455 -9.04 4.25 22.76
C ILE A 455 -8.71 3.37 23.98
N GLN A 456 -9.64 2.53 24.41
CA GLN A 456 -9.47 1.60 25.53
C GLN A 456 -8.30 0.65 25.27
N SER A 457 -8.24 0.04 24.08
CA SER A 457 -7.14 -0.86 23.72
C SER A 457 -5.80 -0.14 23.57
N THR A 458 -5.79 1.10 23.06
CA THR A 458 -4.57 1.94 23.01
C THR A 458 -4.03 2.15 24.42
N CYS A 459 -4.91 2.48 25.37
CA CYS A 459 -4.56 2.63 26.78
C CYS A 459 -4.08 1.31 27.40
N GLN A 460 -4.74 0.19 27.10
CA GLN A 460 -4.36 -1.14 27.59
C GLN A 460 -2.97 -1.57 27.09
N ASP A 461 -2.68 -1.43 25.80
CA ASP A 461 -1.37 -1.77 25.23
C ASP A 461 -0.23 -0.91 25.82
N ILE A 462 -0.48 0.38 26.09
CA ILE A 462 0.48 1.27 26.76
C ILE A 462 0.70 0.85 28.22
N LEU A 463 -0.37 0.54 28.96
CA LEU A 463 -0.27 0.12 30.37
C LEU A 463 0.36 -1.27 30.53
N LEU A 464 0.18 -2.18 29.56
CA LEU A 464 0.93 -3.45 29.48
C LEU A 464 2.42 -3.18 29.18
N ALA A 465 2.74 -2.36 28.18
CA ALA A 465 4.12 -2.04 27.81
C ALA A 465 4.91 -1.35 28.93
N THR A 466 4.23 -0.58 29.79
CA THR A 466 4.81 0.11 30.96
C THR A 466 4.78 -0.70 32.26
N GLY A 467 4.21 -1.92 32.25
CA GLY A 467 4.16 -2.80 33.42
C GLY A 467 3.14 -2.39 34.49
N HIS A 468 2.14 -1.58 34.13
CA HIS A 468 1.03 -1.17 34.99
C HIS A 468 -0.22 -2.05 34.86
N LEU A 469 -0.18 -3.06 33.98
CA LEU A 469 -1.12 -4.17 33.92
C LEU A 469 -0.35 -5.50 33.98
N GLU A 470 -0.83 -6.43 34.78
CA GLU A 470 -0.40 -7.83 34.74
C GLU A 470 -1.13 -8.57 33.62
N ASP A 471 -0.41 -9.44 32.91
CA ASP A 471 -0.93 -10.18 31.76
C ASP A 471 -1.84 -11.31 32.24
N LYS A 472 -3.17 -11.14 32.10
CA LYS A 472 -4.16 -12.14 32.50
C LYS A 472 -4.36 -13.16 31.37
N PRO A 473 -4.04 -14.46 31.56
CA PRO A 473 -4.43 -15.48 30.60
C PRO A 473 -5.96 -15.53 30.48
N SER A 474 -6.46 -15.63 29.24
CA SER A 474 -7.90 -15.71 28.97
C SER A 474 -8.51 -17.02 29.52
N PRO A 475 -9.70 -16.98 30.15
CA PRO A 475 -10.25 -18.12 30.89
C PRO A 475 -10.97 -19.15 29.99
N ASP A 476 -10.38 -19.50 28.85
CA ASP A 476 -10.97 -20.42 27.87
C ASP A 476 -10.75 -21.91 28.20
N THR A 477 -11.07 -22.29 29.44
CA THR A 477 -11.45 -23.68 29.76
C THR A 477 -12.37 -23.72 30.98
N LYS A 478 -13.67 -23.94 30.77
CA LYS A 478 -14.57 -24.39 31.85
C LYS A 478 -14.36 -25.90 32.05
N PRO A 479 -13.84 -26.38 33.19
CA PRO A 479 -13.81 -27.82 33.46
C PRO A 479 -15.24 -28.36 33.60
N PRO A 480 -15.50 -29.62 33.21
CA PRO A 480 -16.85 -30.17 33.17
C PRO A 480 -17.43 -30.34 34.58
N THR A 481 -18.51 -29.63 34.88
CA THR A 481 -19.26 -29.75 36.14
C THR A 481 -20.02 -31.06 36.19
N ASN A 482 -19.50 -32.06 36.90
CA ASN A 482 -20.20 -33.31 37.16
C ASN A 482 -20.03 -33.72 38.64
N GLY A 483 -20.88 -33.17 39.51
CA GLY A 483 -20.85 -33.37 40.96
C GLY A 483 -22.11 -32.85 41.62
N LYS A 484 -22.73 -33.64 42.51
CA LYS A 484 -24.02 -33.34 43.13
C LYS A 484 -23.87 -32.31 44.26
N GLN A 485 -24.83 -31.38 44.38
CA GLN A 485 -24.98 -30.55 45.59
C GLN A 485 -25.34 -31.40 46.82
N PRO A 486 -24.76 -31.10 47.99
CA PRO A 486 -25.41 -31.25 49.29
C PRO A 486 -26.08 -29.93 49.70
N LYS A 487 -27.30 -29.99 50.25
CA LYS A 487 -27.95 -28.80 50.84
C LYS A 487 -27.30 -28.43 52.19
N PRO A 488 -27.14 -27.14 52.54
CA PRO A 488 -26.78 -26.75 53.89
C PRO A 488 -27.93 -27.01 54.87
N ASN A 489 -27.60 -27.47 56.08
CA ASN A 489 -28.56 -27.77 57.14
C ASN A 489 -28.64 -26.58 58.13
N PRO A 490 -29.82 -26.02 58.46
CA PRO A 490 -29.94 -24.79 59.23
C PRO A 490 -29.82 -25.02 60.75
N ASN A 491 -28.66 -25.54 61.20
CA ASN A 491 -28.17 -25.43 62.57
C ASN A 491 -26.70 -25.90 62.64
N GLY A 492 -25.77 -24.95 62.66
CA GLY A 492 -24.34 -25.20 62.78
C GLY A 492 -23.60 -23.90 63.13
N ILE A 493 -22.93 -23.87 64.29
CA ILE A 493 -22.25 -22.67 64.79
C ILE A 493 -20.97 -22.43 63.98
N ALA A 494 -20.71 -21.17 63.62
CA ALA A 494 -19.56 -20.78 62.83
C ALA A 494 -18.23 -21.04 63.56
N SER A 495 -17.26 -21.63 62.86
CA SER A 495 -15.85 -21.62 63.25
C SER A 495 -15.07 -20.73 62.29
N THR A 496 -14.48 -19.66 62.83
CA THR A 496 -13.85 -18.59 62.05
C THR A 496 -12.37 -18.88 61.79
N ASN A 497 -12.06 -19.50 60.64
CA ASN A 497 -10.69 -19.65 60.15
C ASN A 497 -10.42 -18.62 59.04
N ALA A 498 -9.81 -17.48 59.40
CA ALA A 498 -9.56 -16.37 58.47
C ALA A 498 -8.53 -16.69 57.37
N ASP A 499 -7.61 -17.64 57.62
CA ASP A 499 -6.53 -18.02 56.69
C ASP A 499 -7.03 -18.67 55.38
N ALA A 500 -8.30 -19.07 55.30
CA ALA A 500 -8.91 -19.66 54.10
C ALA A 500 -9.00 -18.71 52.88
N TYR A 501 -8.68 -17.42 53.06
CA TYR A 501 -8.77 -16.39 52.01
C TYR A 501 -7.42 -15.75 51.62
N LEU A 502 -6.31 -16.21 52.18
CA LEU A 502 -4.97 -15.77 51.75
C LEU A 502 -4.41 -16.73 50.68
N PRO A 503 -4.00 -16.24 49.48
CA PRO A 503 -3.29 -17.08 48.52
C PRO A 503 -1.91 -17.45 49.10
N THR A 504 -1.67 -18.74 49.29
CA THR A 504 -0.46 -19.25 49.95
C THR A 504 0.80 -19.06 49.10
N THR A 505 1.57 -18.02 49.42
CA THR A 505 2.82 -17.64 48.75
C THR A 505 4.00 -18.57 49.11
N ASN A 506 3.92 -19.84 48.68
CA ASN A 506 5.02 -20.81 48.80
C ASN A 506 6.15 -20.49 47.80
N ALA A 507 6.92 -19.46 48.11
CA ALA A 507 8.03 -18.98 47.28
C ALA A 507 9.32 -19.81 47.44
N THR A 508 9.39 -20.98 46.79
CA THR A 508 10.68 -21.57 46.33
C THR A 508 10.49 -22.66 45.28
N SER A 509 10.73 -22.34 44.01
CA SER A 509 11.55 -23.14 43.07
C SER A 509 11.58 -22.51 41.68
N ALA A 510 12.76 -22.57 41.04
CA ALA A 510 13.03 -22.34 39.61
C ALA A 510 12.37 -21.12 38.93
N SER A 511 13.22 -20.15 38.57
CA SER A 511 12.89 -19.06 37.65
C SER A 511 12.62 -19.56 36.22
N SER A 512 11.43 -20.10 35.95
CA SER A 512 10.93 -20.27 34.58
C SER A 512 10.44 -18.92 34.06
N THR A 513 11.34 -18.20 33.38
CA THR A 513 11.01 -16.95 32.67
C THR A 513 10.15 -17.30 31.46
N THR A 514 8.85 -17.43 31.65
CA THR A 514 7.85 -17.60 30.59
C THR A 514 7.82 -16.33 29.76
N CYS A 515 8.62 -16.32 28.69
CA CYS A 515 8.78 -15.18 27.79
C CYS A 515 7.56 -15.02 26.89
N PHE A 516 6.46 -14.51 27.46
CA PHE A 516 5.35 -13.98 26.68
C PHE A 516 5.85 -12.83 25.78
N PRO A 517 5.36 -12.73 24.53
CA PRO A 517 5.91 -11.79 23.56
C PRO A 517 5.57 -10.36 23.97
N ARG A 518 6.58 -9.61 24.44
CA ARG A 518 6.51 -8.15 24.53
C ARG A 518 6.00 -7.60 23.20
N LEU A 519 5.00 -6.71 23.26
CA LEU A 519 4.47 -5.99 22.10
C LEU A 519 5.63 -5.43 21.25
N SER A 520 5.48 -5.45 19.92
CA SER A 520 6.54 -4.99 19.01
C SER A 520 6.94 -3.55 19.35
N THR A 521 8.22 -3.18 19.18
CA THR A 521 8.66 -1.78 19.41
C THR A 521 7.89 -0.80 18.52
N SER A 522 7.46 -1.26 17.33
CA SER A 522 6.62 -0.51 16.40
C SER A 522 5.20 -0.32 16.94
N HIS A 523 4.57 -1.38 17.45
CA HIS A 523 3.26 -1.37 18.13
C HIS A 523 3.25 -0.42 19.32
N GLN A 524 4.26 -0.53 20.19
CA GLN A 524 4.40 0.35 21.37
C GLN A 524 4.52 1.82 20.93
N HIS A 525 5.37 2.11 19.94
CA HIS A 525 5.53 3.46 19.39
C HIS A 525 4.24 3.99 18.71
N ALA A 526 3.50 3.15 17.98
CA ALA A 526 2.22 3.50 17.37
C ALA A 526 1.20 3.92 18.45
N ALA A 527 1.01 3.09 19.48
CA ALA A 527 0.09 3.38 20.59
C ALA A 527 0.50 4.63 21.39
N ILE A 528 1.76 4.70 21.83
CA ILE A 528 2.30 5.85 22.61
C ILE A 528 2.16 7.15 21.81
N SER A 529 2.42 7.12 20.50
CA SER A 529 2.37 8.33 19.66
C SER A 529 0.97 8.70 19.15
N LEU A 530 -0.06 7.89 19.45
CA LEU A 530 -1.48 8.19 19.27
C LEU A 530 -2.09 8.86 20.53
N LEU A 531 -1.63 8.50 21.74
CA LEU A 531 -2.19 8.99 23.00
C LEU A 531 -2.27 10.53 23.12
N PRO A 532 -1.24 11.34 22.75
CA PRO A 532 -1.35 12.80 22.79
C PRO A 532 -2.37 13.36 21.78
N LEU A 533 -2.58 12.68 20.66
CA LEU A 533 -3.50 13.10 19.60
C LEU A 533 -4.95 12.86 19.99
N LEU A 534 -5.26 11.75 20.66
CA LEU A 534 -6.58 11.50 21.26
C LEU A 534 -6.98 12.58 22.27
N LEU A 535 -6.01 13.17 22.96
CA LEU A 535 -6.23 14.25 23.94
C LEU A 535 -6.29 15.66 23.34
N SER A 536 -5.76 15.89 22.13
CA SER A 536 -5.63 17.24 21.53
C SER A 536 -6.41 17.46 20.23
N HIS A 537 -6.61 16.41 19.44
CA HIS A 537 -7.23 16.48 18.11
C HIS A 537 -8.69 16.00 18.10
N LEU A 538 -9.15 15.29 19.14
CA LEU A 538 -10.58 14.95 19.26
C LEU A 538 -11.41 16.13 19.82
N PRO A 539 -12.64 16.36 19.32
CA PRO A 539 -13.54 17.36 19.89
C PRO A 539 -13.89 17.03 21.34
N GLN A 540 -13.36 17.80 22.29
CA GLN A 540 -13.50 17.49 23.72
C GLN A 540 -14.95 17.54 24.23
N SER A 541 -15.85 18.23 23.52
CA SER A 541 -17.30 18.24 23.77
C SER A 541 -18.02 16.95 23.37
N HIS A 542 -17.41 16.09 22.55
CA HIS A 542 -17.99 14.83 22.09
C HIS A 542 -17.47 13.63 22.90
N LEU A 543 -16.36 13.77 23.63
CA LEU A 543 -15.80 12.68 24.42
C LEU A 543 -16.68 12.32 25.63
N ALA A 544 -16.79 11.02 25.91
CA ALA A 544 -17.42 10.54 27.14
C ALA A 544 -16.53 10.84 28.38
N PRO A 545 -17.15 11.20 29.52
CA PRO A 545 -16.50 11.33 30.83
C PRO A 545 -15.48 10.24 31.19
N GLU A 546 -15.84 8.98 30.94
CA GLU A 546 -15.05 7.79 31.27
C GLU A 546 -13.84 7.65 30.34
N THR A 547 -14.04 7.82 29.03
CA THR A 547 -12.97 7.80 28.02
C THR A 547 -11.92 8.88 28.30
N ARG A 548 -12.34 10.09 28.69
CA ARG A 548 -11.41 11.15 29.08
C ARG A 548 -10.63 10.79 30.35
N GLY A 549 -11.31 10.29 31.39
CA GLY A 549 -10.67 9.84 32.62
C GLY A 549 -9.65 8.71 32.40
N LEU A 550 -9.92 7.79 31.47
CA LEU A 550 -9.01 6.74 31.07
C LEU A 550 -7.77 7.28 30.35
N LEU A 551 -7.93 8.22 29.42
CA LEU A 551 -6.83 8.90 28.73
C LEU A 551 -5.91 9.64 29.71
N ASP A 552 -6.50 10.43 30.62
CA ASP A 552 -5.75 11.19 31.64
C ASP A 552 -5.01 10.27 32.62
N ARG A 553 -5.66 9.19 33.09
CA ARG A 553 -5.02 8.16 33.93
C ARG A 553 -3.86 7.47 33.19
N THR A 554 -4.03 7.16 31.91
CA THR A 554 -2.99 6.52 31.08
C THR A 554 -1.82 7.48 30.85
N ALA A 555 -2.07 8.77 30.60
CA ALA A 555 -1.02 9.78 30.45
C ALA A 555 -0.14 9.91 31.70
N ILE A 556 -0.74 9.89 32.90
CA ILE A 556 -0.02 9.92 34.18
C ILE A 556 0.78 8.64 34.40
N LEU A 557 0.16 7.46 34.25
CA LEU A 557 0.81 6.17 34.52
C LEU A 557 1.93 5.85 33.52
N SER A 558 1.73 6.17 32.24
CA SER A 558 2.75 5.94 31.20
C SER A 558 3.90 6.94 31.20
N ASP A 559 3.90 7.91 32.12
CA ASP A 559 4.87 9.01 32.19
C ASP A 559 4.96 9.86 30.90
N SER A 560 3.91 9.84 30.07
CA SER A 560 3.92 10.51 28.77
C SER A 560 3.78 12.02 28.93
N LYS A 561 4.92 12.73 28.91
CA LYS A 561 5.00 14.20 28.92
C LYS A 561 4.04 14.83 27.90
N GLU A 562 4.06 14.35 26.67
CA GLU A 562 3.29 14.92 25.55
C GLU A 562 1.78 14.73 25.76
N ALA A 563 1.36 13.55 26.25
CA ALA A 563 -0.05 13.31 26.57
C ALA A 563 -0.50 14.17 27.78
N MET A 564 0.32 14.26 28.84
CA MET A 564 0.01 15.12 29.99
C MET A 564 -0.07 16.61 29.62
N LEU A 565 0.79 17.08 28.72
CA LEU A 565 0.78 18.45 28.21
C LEU A 565 -0.43 18.70 27.29
N ALA A 566 -0.77 17.76 26.39
CA ALA A 566 -1.99 17.82 25.58
C ALA A 566 -3.25 17.88 26.46
N SER A 567 -3.35 17.01 27.47
CA SER A 567 -4.44 16.99 28.45
C SER A 567 -4.63 18.34 29.16
N CYS A 568 -3.53 19.02 29.52
CA CYS A 568 -3.56 20.33 30.17
C CYS A 568 -3.93 21.48 29.22
N LEU A 569 -3.54 21.40 27.93
CA LEU A 569 -3.86 22.41 26.91
C LEU A 569 -5.30 22.31 26.39
N TYR A 570 -5.85 21.10 26.35
CA TYR A 570 -7.20 20.81 25.86
C TYR A 570 -8.08 20.31 27.01
N PRO A 571 -8.55 21.20 27.91
CA PRO A 571 -9.33 20.80 29.08
C PRO A 571 -10.73 20.33 28.69
N TYR A 572 -11.15 19.20 29.24
CA TYR A 572 -12.49 18.66 29.04
C TYR A 572 -13.58 19.49 29.72
N LYS A 573 -14.74 19.58 29.08
CA LYS A 573 -15.96 20.24 29.59
C LYS A 573 -17.13 19.26 29.56
N ASP A 574 -17.75 19.07 30.71
CA ASP A 574 -19.07 18.43 30.84
C ASP A 574 -20.12 19.22 30.02
N SER A 575 -21.18 18.52 29.60
CA SER A 575 -22.44 19.07 29.07
C SER A 575 -22.95 20.31 29.81
N ARG A 576 -22.73 20.39 31.13
CA ARG A 576 -23.11 21.52 32.01
C ARG A 576 -22.07 22.65 32.06
N GLY A 577 -21.12 22.69 31.12
CA GLY A 577 -20.02 23.66 31.06
C GLY A 577 -18.92 23.50 32.11
N ARG A 578 -19.01 22.47 32.97
CA ARG A 578 -18.08 22.26 34.10
C ARG A 578 -16.77 21.65 33.61
N TYR A 579 -15.64 22.22 34.02
CA TYR A 579 -14.31 21.70 33.73
C TYR A 579 -13.98 20.45 34.57
N TYR A 580 -13.22 19.53 33.98
CA TYR A 580 -12.61 18.42 34.73
C TYR A 580 -11.39 18.87 35.56
N PRO A 581 -11.05 18.16 36.66
CA PRO A 581 -9.84 18.42 37.43
C PRO A 581 -8.59 18.33 36.55
N SER A 582 -7.78 19.39 36.55
CA SER A 582 -6.55 19.43 35.74
C SER A 582 -5.47 18.52 36.31
N ILE A 583 -4.83 17.72 35.44
CA ILE A 583 -3.69 16.86 35.81
C ILE A 583 -2.34 17.61 35.89
N LEU A 584 -2.35 18.94 35.74
CA LEU A 584 -1.16 19.79 35.84
C LEU A 584 -0.28 19.52 37.10
N PRO A 585 -0.81 19.23 38.30
CA PRO A 585 0.03 18.90 39.45
C PRO A 585 0.94 17.68 39.22
N PHE A 586 0.48 16.68 38.46
CA PHE A 586 1.28 15.51 38.09
C PHE A 586 2.38 15.88 37.08
N LEU A 587 2.00 16.63 36.03
CA LEU A 587 2.94 17.14 35.01
C LEU A 587 4.05 17.98 35.63
N VAL A 588 3.71 18.94 36.50
CA VAL A 588 4.68 19.81 37.20
C VAL A 588 5.56 19.03 38.17
N ARG A 589 4.99 18.06 38.91
CA ARG A 589 5.77 17.21 39.84
C ARG A 589 6.77 16.31 39.10
N ARG A 590 6.42 15.85 37.89
CA ARG A 590 7.22 14.88 37.12
C ARG A 590 8.24 15.54 36.19
N TYR A 591 7.91 16.70 35.63
CA TYR A 591 8.75 17.46 34.70
C TYR A 591 9.08 18.89 35.20
N PRO A 592 9.64 19.06 36.42
CA PRO A 592 9.79 20.36 37.12
C PRO A 592 10.88 21.30 36.57
N ARG A 593 11.49 20.97 35.42
CA ARG A 593 12.51 21.78 34.73
C ARG A 593 12.26 21.87 33.22
N ASP A 594 11.11 21.40 32.74
CA ASP A 594 10.81 21.40 31.32
C ASP A 594 10.26 22.75 30.86
N GLN A 595 10.81 23.28 29.75
CA GLN A 595 10.44 24.60 29.24
C GLN A 595 8.96 24.73 28.89
N GLY A 596 8.32 23.67 28.37
CA GLY A 596 6.89 23.70 28.06
C GLY A 596 6.03 23.74 29.33
N VAL A 597 6.48 23.08 30.39
CA VAL A 597 5.80 23.05 31.69
C VAL A 597 5.94 24.40 32.42
N GLU A 598 7.11 25.04 32.37
CA GLU A 598 7.28 26.38 32.95
C GLU A 598 6.50 27.46 32.17
N VAL A 599 6.32 27.32 30.85
CA VAL A 599 5.41 28.17 30.06
C VAL A 599 3.94 27.99 30.49
N LEU A 600 3.49 26.77 30.79
CA LEU A 600 2.15 26.54 31.34
C LEU A 600 1.99 27.18 32.72
N ARG A 601 2.94 26.97 33.64
CA ARG A 601 2.90 27.53 35.01
C ARG A 601 2.87 29.06 35.01
N SER A 602 3.75 29.69 34.24
CA SER A 602 3.90 31.16 34.21
C SER A 602 2.72 31.88 33.56
N ASN A 603 1.97 31.23 32.66
CA ASN A 603 0.76 31.80 32.05
C ASN A 603 -0.49 31.60 32.93
N LEU A 604 -0.68 30.42 33.53
CA LEU A 604 -1.86 30.14 34.37
C LEU A 604 -1.93 31.03 35.62
N ILE A 605 -0.78 31.46 36.17
CA ILE A 605 -0.72 32.41 37.29
C ILE A 605 -1.33 33.79 36.92
N ARG A 606 -1.26 34.20 35.64
CA ARG A 606 -1.70 35.55 35.21
C ARG A 606 -3.22 35.73 35.22
N ILE A 607 -3.99 34.68 34.97
CA ILE A 607 -5.47 34.75 34.98
C ILE A 607 -5.98 35.16 36.37
N ARG A 608 -5.35 34.64 37.44
CA ARG A 608 -5.69 34.99 38.82
C ARG A 608 -5.35 36.45 39.18
N ALA A 609 -4.45 37.10 38.44
CA ALA A 609 -4.14 38.52 38.61
C ALA A 609 -5.14 39.43 37.87
N GLN A 610 -5.67 39.02 36.70
CA GLN A 610 -6.63 39.84 35.95
C GLN A 610 -8.06 39.85 36.53
N GLN A 611 -8.44 38.88 37.36
CA GLN A 611 -9.69 38.96 38.14
C GLN A 611 -9.51 39.61 39.54
N GLY A 612 -8.28 39.97 39.94
CA GLY A 612 -7.99 40.64 41.22
C GLY A 612 -8.16 42.17 41.17
N GLY A 613 -9.07 42.67 40.33
CA GLY A 613 -9.10 44.06 39.85
C GLY A 613 -10.19 44.96 40.45
N GLY A 614 -10.69 44.71 41.66
CA GLY A 614 -11.61 45.65 42.32
C GLY A 614 -12.32 45.12 43.56
N GLY A 615 -12.40 45.97 44.59
CA GLY A 615 -13.29 45.79 45.75
C GLY A 615 -12.66 45.07 46.95
N ASP A 616 -12.15 45.84 47.90
CA ASP A 616 -12.07 45.39 49.29
C ASP A 616 -13.49 45.38 49.87
N GLN A 617 -13.99 44.19 50.22
CA GLN A 617 -15.16 44.07 51.07
C GLN A 617 -15.19 42.72 51.80
N LEU A 618 -15.17 42.81 53.12
CA LEU A 618 -15.18 41.72 54.09
C LEU A 618 -16.29 40.69 53.84
N MET A 619 -15.91 39.40 53.75
CA MET A 619 -16.67 38.38 54.48
C MET A 619 -15.77 37.27 55.02
N GLU A 620 -15.49 37.37 56.33
CA GLU A 620 -14.96 36.28 57.13
C GLU A 620 -16.07 35.22 57.26
N GLY A 621 -15.85 34.00 56.75
CA GLY A 621 -16.95 33.06 56.58
C GLY A 621 -16.54 31.62 56.26
N ARG A 622 -16.42 30.82 57.32
CA ARG A 622 -16.71 29.38 57.36
C ARG A 622 -15.88 28.45 56.46
N TRP A 623 -14.87 27.84 57.06
CA TRP A 623 -14.43 26.49 56.71
C TRP A 623 -15.52 25.52 57.23
N ASP A 624 -16.16 24.76 56.34
CA ASP A 624 -16.91 23.55 56.69
C ASP A 624 -16.09 22.32 56.27
N ASP A 625 -16.19 21.24 57.04
CA ASP A 625 -15.35 20.06 56.89
C ASP A 625 -15.54 19.30 55.57
N TYR A 626 -14.43 18.84 54.99
CA TYR A 626 -14.38 17.73 54.05
C TYR A 626 -13.35 16.70 54.52
N ASP A 627 -13.72 15.99 55.59
CA ASP A 627 -12.97 14.84 56.10
C ASP A 627 -13.28 13.56 55.30
N GLY A 628 -12.34 12.61 55.28
CA GLY A 628 -12.58 11.22 54.93
C GLY A 628 -12.94 10.88 53.46
N PHE A 629 -11.95 10.88 52.55
CA PHE A 629 -12.00 10.02 51.34
C PHE A 629 -10.65 9.33 51.03
N ASN A 630 -10.15 8.58 52.02
CA ASN A 630 -8.98 7.71 51.87
C ASN A 630 -9.39 6.34 51.29
N ALA A 631 -9.72 6.30 49.99
CA ALA A 631 -10.11 5.06 49.30
C ALA A 631 -8.88 4.29 48.78
N ASP A 632 -8.70 3.03 49.20
CA ASP A 632 -7.65 2.15 48.66
C ASP A 632 -7.93 1.87 47.17
N PRO A 633 -6.98 2.15 46.24
CA PRO A 633 -7.15 1.91 44.81
C PRO A 633 -7.48 0.46 44.39
N ARG A 634 -7.41 -0.51 45.31
CA ARG A 634 -7.60 -1.94 45.04
C ARG A 634 -9.06 -2.39 45.02
N GLU A 635 -9.96 -1.70 45.71
CA GLU A 635 -11.32 -2.23 45.96
C GLU A 635 -12.30 -1.97 44.80
N GLY A 636 -12.27 -0.78 44.19
CA GLY A 636 -13.16 -0.42 43.07
C GLY A 636 -12.98 -1.27 41.80
N LEU A 637 -11.85 -1.97 41.64
CA LEU A 637 -11.65 -2.93 40.55
C LEU A 637 -12.48 -4.22 40.73
N ARG A 638 -12.91 -4.52 41.96
CA ARG A 638 -13.64 -5.75 42.32
C ARG A 638 -15.14 -5.60 42.11
N GLU A 639 -15.69 -4.42 42.41
CA GLU A 639 -17.12 -4.11 42.27
C GLU A 639 -17.54 -4.01 40.79
N LEU A 640 -16.70 -3.39 39.94
CA LEU A 640 -16.90 -3.30 38.49
C LEU A 640 -17.03 -4.67 37.79
N LEU A 641 -16.45 -5.73 38.36
CA LEU A 641 -16.47 -7.08 37.77
C LEU A 641 -17.69 -7.93 38.18
N GLN A 642 -18.50 -7.50 39.15
CA GLN A 642 -19.64 -8.27 39.66
C GLN A 642 -21.01 -7.79 39.14
N ARG A 643 -21.08 -6.61 38.51
CA ARG A 643 -22.34 -5.96 38.12
C ARG A 643 -22.88 -6.35 36.72
N ALA A 644 -22.24 -7.33 36.07
CA ALA A 644 -22.54 -7.73 34.68
C ALA A 644 -23.44 -8.98 34.58
N VAL A 645 -24.63 -8.96 35.20
CA VAL A 645 -25.71 -9.93 34.96
C VAL A 645 -27.06 -9.21 34.94
N PRO A 646 -27.80 -9.19 33.80
CA PRO A 646 -29.15 -8.65 33.77
C PRO A 646 -30.17 -9.67 34.28
N VAL A 647 -31.18 -9.17 35.01
CA VAL A 647 -32.42 -9.90 35.32
C VAL A 647 -33.58 -9.01 34.86
N PRO A 648 -34.54 -9.51 34.06
CA PRO A 648 -35.62 -8.70 33.51
C PRO A 648 -36.69 -8.41 34.56
N MET A 649 -37.40 -7.29 34.39
CA MET A 649 -38.67 -7.02 35.06
C MET A 649 -39.61 -6.26 34.11
N GLU A 650 -40.91 -6.53 34.21
CA GLU A 650 -41.89 -6.25 33.15
C GLU A 650 -42.80 -5.03 33.42
N MET A 651 -43.42 -4.55 32.33
CA MET A 651 -44.81 -4.06 32.25
C MET A 651 -45.21 -2.67 32.79
N ARG A 652 -46.28 -2.14 32.15
CA ARG A 652 -47.12 -0.97 32.49
C ARG A 652 -46.44 0.42 32.39
N GLY A 653 -46.84 1.35 31.52
CA GLY A 653 -47.88 1.34 30.47
C GLY A 653 -49.20 2.04 30.87
N GLU A 654 -49.47 3.18 30.25
CA GLU A 654 -50.77 3.88 30.19
C GLU A 654 -50.77 4.86 28.99
N GLU A 655 -51.95 5.22 28.48
CA GLU A 655 -52.17 5.85 27.15
C GLU A 655 -52.75 7.27 27.28
N VAL A 656 -52.46 8.18 26.32
CA VAL A 656 -53.36 9.28 25.89
C VAL A 656 -53.15 9.55 24.39
N GLU A 657 -54.23 9.86 23.68
CA GLU A 657 -54.30 10.07 22.22
C GLU A 657 -53.99 11.49 21.72
N ASP A 658 -53.63 11.57 20.42
CA ASP A 658 -53.99 12.54 19.36
C ASP A 658 -53.97 14.08 19.60
N GLY A 659 -53.64 14.84 18.55
CA GLY A 659 -53.48 16.30 18.61
C GLY A 659 -52.90 16.98 17.37
N ARG A 660 -53.28 16.50 16.18
CA ARG A 660 -53.07 17.01 14.80
C ARG A 660 -52.57 18.46 14.56
N GLU A 661 -51.82 18.62 13.47
CA GLU A 661 -51.65 19.88 12.70
C GLU A 661 -53.03 20.46 12.27
N GLU A 662 -53.21 21.72 11.81
CA GLU A 662 -52.35 22.61 11.01
C GLU A 662 -52.97 24.04 11.01
N ASP A 663 -52.21 25.11 10.77
CA ASP A 663 -52.72 26.36 10.14
C ASP A 663 -51.58 27.37 9.85
N GLU A 664 -51.51 27.89 8.62
CA GLU A 664 -50.50 28.86 8.14
C GLU A 664 -51.11 30.24 7.75
N GLU A 665 -50.27 31.12 7.20
CA GLU A 665 -50.57 32.39 6.52
C GLU A 665 -51.09 33.61 7.34
N LYS A 666 -50.20 34.62 7.41
CA LYS A 666 -50.47 35.91 6.76
C LYS A 666 -49.21 36.74 6.46
N GLU A 667 -49.00 37.07 5.18
CA GLU A 667 -48.06 38.11 4.75
C GLU A 667 -48.36 39.48 5.40
N LYS A 668 -47.30 40.29 5.62
CA LYS A 668 -47.29 41.67 5.08
C LYS A 668 -45.91 42.32 4.98
N LYS A 669 -45.71 43.01 3.85
CA LYS A 669 -44.51 43.75 3.45
C LYS A 669 -44.40 45.12 4.12
N ARG A 670 -43.17 45.57 4.45
CA ARG A 670 -42.62 46.95 4.54
C ARG A 670 -41.18 46.87 5.10
N SER A 671 -40.14 47.64 4.78
CA SER A 671 -39.73 48.61 3.74
C SER A 671 -38.87 49.70 4.44
N GLY A 672 -37.64 49.91 3.99
CA GLY A 672 -36.61 50.76 4.64
C GLY A 672 -35.26 50.01 4.60
N GLY A 673 -34.09 50.60 4.35
CA GLY A 673 -33.70 52.01 4.53
C GLY A 673 -33.32 52.24 6.00
N TRP A 674 -32.13 52.75 6.37
CA TRP A 674 -31.18 53.61 5.65
C TRP A 674 -29.73 53.10 5.79
N GLY A 675 -28.79 53.63 4.99
CA GLY A 675 -27.34 53.48 5.18
C GLY A 675 -26.67 54.80 5.56
N VAL A 676 -25.43 54.73 6.04
CA VAL A 676 -24.52 55.88 6.23
C VAL A 676 -23.10 55.42 5.89
N ASP A 677 -22.50 56.02 4.86
CA ASP A 677 -21.05 55.98 4.63
C ASP A 677 -20.37 57.09 5.45
N MET A 678 -19.13 56.86 5.87
CA MET A 678 -18.13 57.92 6.02
C MET A 678 -16.75 57.38 5.64
N ASP A 679 -16.01 58.22 4.94
CA ASP A 679 -14.81 57.87 4.19
C ASP A 679 -13.81 59.04 4.34
N VAL A 680 -12.49 58.76 4.23
CA VAL A 680 -11.45 59.73 3.79
C VAL A 680 -11.13 60.91 4.79
N ASP A 681 -9.89 61.41 4.99
CA ASP A 681 -8.60 61.24 4.30
C ASP A 681 -7.34 61.45 5.19
N ASP A 682 -6.17 61.35 4.52
CA ASP A 682 -4.90 62.09 4.65
C ASP A 682 -3.70 61.43 5.37
N ALA A 683 -2.49 61.74 4.89
CA ALA A 683 -1.26 60.96 5.11
C ALA A 683 0.06 61.76 5.32
N PRO A 684 1.07 61.68 4.42
CA PRO A 684 2.32 60.90 4.57
C PRO A 684 3.56 61.80 4.95
N PRO A 685 4.88 61.50 4.69
CA PRO A 685 5.53 60.35 4.04
C PRO A 685 6.94 59.83 4.53
N ALA A 686 7.21 58.55 4.23
CA ALA A 686 8.49 57.98 3.68
C ALA A 686 9.80 58.00 4.54
N PRO A 687 10.93 57.35 4.13
CA PRO A 687 11.19 56.56 2.89
C PRO A 687 11.94 55.20 2.99
N ALA A 688 11.54 54.25 2.11
CA ALA A 688 12.37 53.28 1.32
C ALA A 688 13.33 52.26 2.03
N VAL A 689 13.87 51.19 1.42
CA VAL A 689 14.00 50.67 0.01
C VAL A 689 13.84 49.10 0.00
N PRO A 690 13.98 48.28 -1.10
CA PRO A 690 12.92 47.30 -1.43
C PRO A 690 13.35 45.85 -1.83
N GLU A 691 12.40 45.10 -2.41
CA GLU A 691 12.56 43.95 -3.36
C GLU A 691 13.10 42.60 -2.83
N THR A 692 12.81 41.44 -3.45
CA THR A 692 12.45 41.12 -4.85
C THR A 692 11.12 40.33 -5.04
N THR A 693 10.59 40.33 -6.26
CA THR A 693 9.26 39.81 -6.66
C THR A 693 9.25 38.38 -7.27
N ASN A 694 8.07 37.74 -7.24
CA ASN A 694 7.78 36.52 -8.02
C ASN A 694 7.47 36.85 -9.50
N SER A 695 7.74 35.89 -10.40
CA SER A 695 7.46 35.97 -11.83
C SER A 695 6.28 35.09 -12.28
N PHE A 696 5.76 35.35 -13.49
CA PHE A 696 4.67 34.62 -14.18
C PHE A 696 3.23 34.81 -13.67
N ALA A 697 2.75 36.07 -13.72
CA ALA A 697 1.36 36.35 -14.08
C ALA A 697 1.36 37.25 -15.33
N ALA A 698 0.80 36.75 -16.45
CA ALA A 698 0.77 37.48 -17.72
C ALA A 698 -0.66 37.98 -18.02
N VAL A 699 -0.79 39.29 -18.25
CA VAL A 699 -2.03 39.94 -18.69
C VAL A 699 -1.73 40.70 -19.98
N THR A 700 -2.59 40.57 -20.98
CA THR A 700 -2.64 41.44 -22.17
C THR A 700 -4.02 42.07 -22.28
N ALA A 701 -4.10 43.34 -22.69
CA ALA A 701 -5.28 44.19 -22.45
C ALA A 701 -5.73 45.02 -23.67
N THR A 702 -7.05 44.96 -23.92
CA THR A 702 -7.97 46.04 -24.31
C THR A 702 -7.60 47.16 -25.34
N ALA A 703 -8.40 47.25 -26.42
CA ALA A 703 -8.99 48.49 -27.01
C ALA A 703 -10.04 48.07 -28.08
N ARG A 704 -11.33 48.49 -28.09
CA ARG A 704 -11.95 49.77 -28.56
C ARG A 704 -11.74 50.04 -30.08
N HIS A 705 -12.69 50.50 -30.92
CA HIS A 705 -14.16 50.76 -30.92
C HIS A 705 -14.65 50.42 -32.39
N GLU A 706 -15.92 50.33 -32.84
CA GLU A 706 -17.01 51.32 -32.94
C GLU A 706 -18.27 50.72 -33.68
N LYS A 707 -19.28 51.51 -34.12
CA LYS A 707 -20.57 51.10 -34.75
C LYS A 707 -21.25 52.35 -35.40
N PRO A 708 -22.39 52.30 -36.16
CA PRO A 708 -23.09 51.24 -36.94
C PRO A 708 -23.44 51.66 -38.42
N GLU A 709 -24.09 50.81 -39.25
CA GLU A 709 -25.32 51.16 -40.03
C GLU A 709 -25.93 50.02 -40.91
N ALA A 710 -27.18 50.26 -41.37
CA ALA A 710 -27.94 49.68 -42.50
C ALA A 710 -28.32 48.16 -42.56
N VAL A 711 -29.56 47.90 -43.01
CA VAL A 711 -30.31 46.61 -43.04
C VAL A 711 -31.41 46.78 -44.12
N PRO A 712 -31.72 45.83 -45.05
CA PRO A 712 -32.31 44.48 -44.78
C PRO A 712 -31.80 43.38 -45.80
N ALA A 713 -32.43 42.24 -46.15
CA ALA A 713 -33.77 41.65 -45.91
C ALA A 713 -33.86 40.11 -46.14
N ARG A 714 -34.77 39.43 -45.39
CA ARG A 714 -35.63 38.24 -45.70
C ARG A 714 -35.05 36.95 -46.34
N PRO A 715 -35.57 35.73 -45.99
CA PRO A 715 -36.57 35.30 -44.99
C PRO A 715 -35.87 34.53 -43.81
N ALA A 716 -36.39 33.54 -43.04
CA ALA A 716 -37.66 32.77 -42.95
C ALA A 716 -37.94 32.29 -41.49
N SER A 717 -38.89 31.36 -41.27
CA SER A 717 -39.35 30.73 -39.99
C SER A 717 -40.20 29.46 -40.34
N PRO A 718 -40.75 28.57 -39.44
CA PRO A 718 -41.05 28.62 -37.96
C PRO A 718 -40.41 27.46 -37.10
N LEU A 719 -40.24 27.52 -35.76
CA LEU A 719 -41.16 27.41 -34.56
C LEU A 719 -41.94 26.05 -34.48
N LYS A 720 -41.96 25.24 -33.39
CA LYS A 720 -42.22 25.39 -31.91
C LYS A 720 -41.50 24.25 -31.10
N ARG A 721 -41.19 24.28 -29.76
CA ARG A 721 -42.00 24.17 -28.49
C ARG A 721 -42.96 22.95 -28.42
N LYS A 722 -43.20 22.21 -27.30
CA LYS A 722 -42.83 22.26 -25.85
C LYS A 722 -42.90 20.81 -25.21
N SER A 723 -42.54 20.67 -23.93
CA SER A 723 -42.40 19.52 -23.01
C SER A 723 -43.66 18.75 -22.48
N GLU A 724 -43.38 17.57 -21.88
CA GLU A 724 -43.89 16.98 -20.61
C GLU A 724 -45.20 16.13 -20.45
N LEU A 725 -45.03 15.10 -19.59
CA LEU A 725 -45.93 14.41 -18.62
C LEU A 725 -47.10 13.45 -19.01
N LEU A 726 -46.98 12.22 -18.46
CA LEU A 726 -47.94 11.39 -17.69
C LEU A 726 -49.03 10.44 -18.28
N ASP A 727 -49.11 9.30 -17.57
CA ASP A 727 -50.24 8.46 -17.10
C ASP A 727 -50.93 7.33 -17.91
N ALA A 728 -51.16 6.24 -17.14
CA ALA A 728 -52.19 5.19 -17.19
C ALA A 728 -52.24 4.16 -18.36
N ASP A 729 -52.88 2.98 -18.22
CA ASP A 729 -52.83 1.96 -17.15
C ASP A 729 -53.52 0.65 -17.63
N ALA A 730 -53.42 -0.44 -16.84
CA ALA A 730 -54.32 -1.61 -16.77
C ALA A 730 -54.67 -2.50 -18.00
N ASP A 731 -54.24 -3.77 -17.89
CA ASP A 731 -55.02 -5.02 -18.12
C ASP A 731 -55.33 -5.65 -19.52
N ASN A 732 -55.73 -6.92 -19.44
CA ASN A 732 -55.68 -8.04 -20.41
C ASN A 732 -57.12 -8.67 -20.54
N PRO A 733 -57.43 -9.85 -21.16
CA PRO A 733 -56.78 -10.72 -22.17
C PRO A 733 -57.82 -11.07 -23.32
N PRO A 734 -58.04 -12.30 -23.87
CA PRO A 734 -57.20 -13.51 -24.09
C PRO A 734 -57.26 -14.13 -25.52
N LYS A 735 -56.22 -14.91 -25.88
CA LYS A 735 -56.19 -16.10 -26.80
C LYS A 735 -54.72 -16.54 -27.01
N ARG A 736 -54.33 -17.83 -27.08
CA ARG A 736 -54.96 -19.14 -26.78
C ARG A 736 -53.86 -20.23 -26.84
N VAL A 737 -53.94 -21.28 -25.99
CA VAL A 737 -53.19 -22.57 -26.06
C VAL A 737 -51.72 -22.60 -25.58
N ASP A 738 -51.53 -23.01 -24.32
CA ASP A 738 -50.39 -23.81 -23.83
C ASP A 738 -50.47 -25.27 -24.38
N THR A 739 -49.49 -26.19 -24.34
CA THR A 739 -48.54 -26.54 -23.26
C THR A 739 -47.34 -27.39 -23.74
N GLY A 740 -46.18 -27.17 -23.10
CA GLY A 740 -45.28 -28.22 -22.56
C GLY A 740 -44.30 -28.97 -23.48
N LYS A 741 -43.40 -29.84 -22.96
CA LYS A 741 -42.45 -29.80 -21.82
C LYS A 741 -41.76 -31.18 -21.65
N ALA A 742 -40.42 -31.19 -21.80
CA ALA A 742 -39.40 -32.14 -21.32
C ALA A 742 -39.66 -33.67 -21.08
N ALA A 743 -38.69 -34.46 -21.59
CA ALA A 743 -38.05 -35.66 -20.99
C ALA A 743 -38.44 -37.10 -21.42
N ALA A 744 -37.38 -37.92 -21.51
CA ALA A 744 -37.26 -39.39 -21.34
C ALA A 744 -37.57 -40.41 -22.48
N ALA A 745 -36.57 -41.30 -22.66
CA ALA A 745 -36.64 -42.75 -22.94
C ALA A 745 -36.78 -43.36 -24.38
N THR A 746 -35.98 -44.42 -24.58
CA THR A 746 -35.94 -45.53 -25.58
C THR A 746 -37.14 -46.51 -25.48
N PRO A 747 -37.32 -47.59 -26.30
CA PRO A 747 -36.36 -48.41 -27.10
C PRO A 747 -36.84 -48.74 -28.56
N ALA A 748 -36.35 -49.70 -29.38
CA ALA A 748 -35.53 -50.92 -29.13
C ALA A 748 -34.82 -51.54 -30.37
N GLN A 749 -33.67 -52.24 -30.11
CA GLN A 749 -33.15 -53.48 -30.76
C GLN A 749 -32.79 -53.47 -32.29
N GLN A 750 -31.82 -54.21 -32.86
CA GLN A 750 -30.76 -55.21 -32.47
C GLN A 750 -29.74 -55.32 -33.66
N VAL A 751 -28.60 -56.05 -33.79
CA VAL A 751 -27.81 -57.14 -33.13
C VAL A 751 -26.29 -56.80 -33.34
N ALA A 752 -25.34 -56.90 -32.37
CA ALA A 752 -24.32 -57.94 -32.09
C ALA A 752 -23.60 -58.65 -33.30
N VAL A 753 -22.36 -59.18 -33.27
CA VAL A 753 -21.47 -59.71 -32.18
C VAL A 753 -19.95 -59.40 -32.43
N MET A 754 -19.08 -59.64 -31.43
CA MET A 754 -17.59 -59.46 -31.32
C MET A 754 -16.79 -60.72 -31.86
N PRO A 755 -15.50 -61.10 -31.51
CA PRO A 755 -14.42 -60.50 -30.67
C PRO A 755 -12.88 -60.74 -31.02
N LYS A 756 -11.97 -60.18 -30.18
CA LYS A 756 -10.66 -60.72 -29.66
C LYS A 756 -9.27 -60.60 -30.38
N ALA A 757 -8.39 -59.76 -29.78
CA ALA A 757 -7.07 -60.05 -29.14
C ALA A 757 -5.77 -60.49 -29.89
N LYS A 758 -4.65 -59.72 -29.66
CA LYS A 758 -3.19 -60.08 -29.58
C LYS A 758 -2.49 -60.71 -30.83
N PRO A 759 -1.13 -60.81 -30.89
CA PRO A 759 -0.04 -59.90 -30.46
C PRO A 759 1.10 -59.75 -31.53
N ILE A 760 2.21 -59.05 -31.19
CA ILE A 760 3.63 -59.25 -31.62
C ILE A 760 4.00 -59.40 -33.12
N GLY A 761 5.02 -58.65 -33.56
CA GLY A 761 5.86 -58.91 -34.74
C GLY A 761 5.75 -57.85 -35.84
N ASP A 762 6.81 -57.55 -36.63
CA ASP A 762 8.24 -57.87 -36.45
C ASP A 762 9.13 -56.86 -37.24
N GLN A 763 10.44 -57.09 -37.32
CA GLN A 763 11.50 -56.23 -37.86
C GLN A 763 11.72 -56.32 -39.40
N GLY A 764 12.35 -55.28 -39.97
CA GLY A 764 13.09 -55.30 -41.25
C GLY A 764 12.28 -55.01 -42.53
N GLY A 765 12.86 -54.59 -43.65
CA GLY A 765 14.26 -54.19 -43.95
C GLY A 765 14.60 -52.73 -43.55
N GLU A 766 15.77 -52.15 -43.83
CA GLU A 766 16.63 -52.19 -45.04
C GLU A 766 15.94 -51.46 -46.23
N GLU A 767 16.59 -50.56 -46.98
CA GLU A 767 18.03 -50.47 -47.33
C GLU A 767 18.57 -49.01 -47.45
N ASN A 768 19.79 -48.80 -47.96
CA ASN A 768 20.46 -47.49 -48.10
C ASN A 768 20.44 -46.96 -49.56
N GLY A 769 20.75 -45.66 -49.73
CA GLY A 769 21.04 -45.00 -51.01
C GLY A 769 19.82 -44.22 -51.55
N ASP A 770 19.83 -42.89 -51.65
CA ASP A 770 20.69 -42.00 -52.44
C ASP A 770 20.60 -42.23 -53.95
N GLU A 771 19.80 -41.39 -54.64
CA GLU A 771 20.27 -40.68 -55.83
C GLU A 771 19.42 -39.42 -56.13
N SER A 772 20.10 -38.49 -56.79
CA SER A 772 19.73 -37.19 -57.40
C SER A 772 18.43 -37.15 -58.26
N ASP A 773 17.89 -36.00 -58.72
CA ASP A 773 18.52 -34.68 -58.89
C ASP A 773 17.56 -33.45 -59.00
N SER A 774 18.13 -32.28 -58.70
CA SER A 774 18.00 -30.96 -59.38
C SER A 774 16.73 -30.05 -59.38
N GLU A 775 17.04 -28.77 -59.63
CA GLU A 775 16.27 -27.57 -60.04
C GLU A 775 15.25 -26.88 -59.09
N GLY A 776 15.24 -25.53 -59.11
CA GLY A 776 14.25 -24.72 -58.37
C GLY A 776 14.65 -23.31 -57.87
N SER A 777 15.72 -22.67 -58.36
CA SER A 777 16.14 -21.34 -57.87
C SER A 777 15.39 -20.17 -58.54
N VAL A 778 14.82 -19.25 -57.75
CA VAL A 778 14.26 -17.98 -58.23
C VAL A 778 14.78 -16.80 -57.40
N GLN A 779 15.43 -15.85 -58.06
CA GLN A 779 15.73 -14.52 -57.52
C GLN A 779 14.58 -13.58 -57.89
N ILE A 780 14.27 -12.61 -57.02
CA ILE A 780 13.52 -11.41 -57.39
C ILE A 780 14.33 -10.21 -56.91
N ASP A 781 14.73 -9.39 -57.88
CA ASP A 781 15.35 -8.08 -57.72
C ASP A 781 14.58 -7.14 -58.65
N MET A 782 14.11 -6.00 -58.13
CA MET A 782 13.52 -4.92 -58.92
C MET A 782 13.80 -3.58 -58.23
N THR A 783 14.80 -2.91 -58.77
CA THR A 783 14.78 -1.50 -59.22
C THR A 783 14.24 -0.42 -58.27
N LEU A 784 15.13 0.54 -58.01
CA LEU A 784 14.75 1.94 -57.77
C LEU A 784 13.98 2.49 -58.97
N ASP A 785 13.01 3.36 -58.71
CA ASP A 785 12.64 4.46 -59.60
C ASP A 785 12.91 5.75 -58.80
N ASP A 786 13.77 6.61 -59.34
CA ASP A 786 13.95 8.00 -58.90
C ASP A 786 13.14 8.88 -59.86
N ASP A 787 12.30 9.78 -59.33
CA ASP A 787 11.68 10.88 -60.08
C ASP A 787 11.98 12.19 -59.32
N ASP A 788 12.81 13.05 -59.92
CA ASP A 788 13.02 14.43 -59.51
C ASP A 788 11.91 15.33 -60.09
N GLU A 789 11.42 16.33 -59.35
CA GLU A 789 10.87 17.54 -59.98
C GLU A 789 11.12 18.79 -59.11
N GLU A 790 11.58 19.84 -59.78
CA GLU A 790 11.96 21.19 -59.31
C GLU A 790 10.69 22.06 -59.05
N GLU A 791 10.70 23.34 -58.63
CA GLU A 791 11.76 24.31 -58.28
C GLU A 791 11.60 24.68 -56.77
N GLU A 792 11.62 25.88 -56.17
CA GLU A 792 11.83 27.30 -56.51
C GLU A 792 12.46 27.98 -55.24
N GLU A 793 13.22 29.06 -55.38
CA GLU A 793 13.63 29.97 -54.27
C GLU A 793 12.51 31.05 -54.07
N ASP A 794 12.51 32.09 -53.23
CA ASP A 794 13.55 32.86 -52.50
C ASP A 794 12.89 33.77 -51.41
N ASP A 795 13.70 34.61 -50.74
CA ASP A 795 13.35 35.83 -49.95
C ASP A 795 12.48 35.72 -48.66
N GLY A 796 13.02 36.18 -47.51
CA GLY A 796 12.29 36.32 -46.23
C GLY A 796 13.11 36.64 -44.98
#